data_AF-A0A7X0NZ35-F1
#
_entry.id   AF-A0A7X0NZ35-F1
#
_cell.length_a   1.000
_cell.length_b   1.000
_cell.length_c   1.000
_cell.angle_alpha   90.00
_cell.angle_beta   90.00
_cell.angle_gamma   90.00
#
_symmetry.space_group_name_H-M   'P 1'
#
loop_
_entity.id
_entity.type
_entity.pdbx_description
1 polymer ?
#
loop_
_entity_poly.entity_id
_entity_poly.type
_entity_poly.pdbx_seq_one_letter_code
_entity_poly.pdbx_strand_id
1 'polypeptide(L)'
;MRDSGRAGTLREQAERLHRLSVEATDNGRPALAARRLRQALTLLGWTTPAGGTPGDDGLLARLLTSLAHAEAEQGRSELGMELLDEAQRRAPAGELAIVHAQRGLMHLRMGSSTQALRELDIAAPMLQLDGDRVELARVLLNRSVIHIATGRIRQARDDARRSAQLAHAHDHPVLAAKALHNDGYCDLLLGDVPAALSVFARVERLYQDVNPGFLPVLALDRARALLAVGLTDEAGHTLDQAIDGFRRQRLMQDYAEAELARAQCALDAGRHAEARDWARRAETHFRRRGSAAWARRAELMRLRSDLARGAAPRSVARRAWDLAARFAELDMPDDGEMARLVSVRALIAAGHLTAAASTATAPPPTPPPPDPAPHAPAPPPDAPPGEPPPHTPASASRAPSGGPPLDGPPPDGPPPDGILAAGAGQGPAPLSRTGGRPRGEPLDVRLMRRLAEAELAGAQGRRGQALRKVREGLALIDSHRGRLGSLDMLTGVAALGADLAAHGLRAALAGGSPRQVFAWSERCRAQAFRFRPTRAPEDERTAEALAELRQLAQQMHADEAAGHRRPALRRRCLELEQVIRERGWQLPGVGERLAPAPVAAVQEALADDGFAMVSLLNVGGGLLALVLVDGRCHLHRLSAYEPVAEAARRLAGDLNAQAGRNLRPALRAVIEASVERQLGVLAAALGAPLRQALSGARGIVLIPTMGLSAVPWGLLPGLRGRPLAVAPSALVWLAARRAAEPFVRDGSSSVLVAGPDLEHAEREIQRLGAVHPKARTLRGEQATVSATLSALDGASFAHFAAHGHHERENVLFSRLDLADGPLMAHDLQRLDRTPGHVVLSACDVGQAVVRAGDELLGFTAALLYLGTSTVISSLTRVPDAVAERVMTAYHRGVALGASPADALAAAGEGEPACTFVCFGAG
;
A
#
# COMPACT_ATOMS: atom_id res chain seq x y z
N MET A 1 -42.11 5.62 -58.37
CA MET A 1 -40.96 4.69 -58.42
C MET A 1 -39.58 5.34 -58.55
N ARG A 2 -39.41 6.54 -59.13
CA ARG A 2 -38.07 7.20 -59.20
C ARG A 2 -37.62 7.87 -57.88
N ASP A 3 -38.53 8.38 -57.07
CA ASP A 3 -38.18 9.00 -55.77
C ASP A 3 -37.80 8.00 -54.66
N SER A 4 -38.37 6.79 -54.67
CA SER A 4 -38.05 5.76 -53.67
C SER A 4 -36.61 5.22 -53.82
N GLY A 5 -36.10 5.15 -55.05
CA GLY A 5 -34.72 4.72 -55.32
C GLY A 5 -33.67 5.74 -54.90
N ARG A 6 -33.95 7.05 -55.07
CA ARG A 6 -33.05 8.15 -54.66
C ARG A 6 -33.03 8.32 -53.13
N ALA A 7 -34.17 8.19 -52.47
CA ALA A 7 -34.27 8.19 -51.00
C ALA A 7 -33.50 7.03 -50.36
N GLY A 8 -33.56 5.82 -50.96
CA GLY A 8 -32.77 4.67 -50.53
C GLY A 8 -31.26 4.91 -50.60
N THR A 9 -30.76 5.49 -51.70
CA THR A 9 -29.33 5.81 -51.85
C THR A 9 -28.81 6.88 -50.88
N LEU A 10 -29.64 7.88 -50.51
CA LEU A 10 -29.27 8.92 -49.55
C LEU A 10 -29.20 8.37 -48.12
N ARG A 11 -30.13 7.47 -47.76
CA ARG A 11 -30.14 6.76 -46.48
C ARG A 11 -28.87 5.93 -46.29
N GLU A 12 -28.51 5.10 -47.27
CA GLU A 12 -27.30 4.26 -47.22
C GLU A 12 -26.03 5.11 -47.08
N GLN A 13 -25.98 6.27 -47.75
CA GLN A 13 -24.87 7.20 -47.65
C GLN A 13 -24.78 7.86 -46.26
N ALA A 14 -25.93 8.23 -45.66
CA ALA A 14 -25.99 8.74 -44.30
C ALA A 14 -25.56 7.69 -43.26
N GLU A 15 -26.00 6.43 -43.41
CA GLU A 15 -25.58 5.31 -42.55
C GLU A 15 -24.07 5.01 -42.70
N ARG A 16 -23.52 5.10 -43.92
CA ARG A 16 -22.08 4.99 -44.14
C ARG A 16 -21.31 6.11 -43.44
N LEU A 17 -21.79 7.35 -43.53
CA LEU A 17 -21.17 8.49 -42.83
C LEU A 17 -21.27 8.34 -41.31
N HIS A 18 -22.36 7.78 -40.80
CA HIS A 18 -22.50 7.42 -39.38
C HIS A 18 -21.43 6.41 -38.97
N ARG A 19 -21.28 5.27 -39.67
CA ARG A 19 -20.22 4.28 -39.38
C ARG A 19 -18.81 4.90 -39.39
N LEU A 20 -18.50 5.71 -40.40
CA LEU A 20 -17.23 6.43 -40.49
C LEU A 20 -17.06 7.47 -39.37
N SER A 21 -18.15 8.02 -38.84
CA SER A 21 -18.09 8.94 -37.71
C SER A 21 -17.80 8.21 -36.40
N VAL A 22 -18.40 7.04 -36.19
CA VAL A 22 -18.11 6.17 -35.03
C VAL A 22 -16.63 5.78 -35.04
N GLU A 23 -16.10 5.34 -36.18
CA GLU A 23 -14.67 5.05 -36.34
C GLU A 23 -13.78 6.29 -36.07
N ALA A 24 -14.20 7.48 -36.49
CA ALA A 24 -13.47 8.71 -36.20
C ALA A 24 -13.50 9.07 -34.71
N THR A 25 -14.62 8.84 -34.02
CA THR A 25 -14.77 9.03 -32.58
C THR A 25 -13.90 8.04 -31.81
N ASP A 26 -13.94 6.76 -32.18
CA ASP A 26 -13.12 5.70 -31.59
C ASP A 26 -11.61 5.97 -31.76
N ASN A 27 -11.23 6.64 -32.86
CA ASN A 27 -9.86 7.10 -33.12
C ASN A 27 -9.52 8.49 -32.57
N GLY A 28 -10.35 9.07 -31.68
CA GLY A 28 -10.06 10.34 -31.02
C GLY A 28 -10.08 11.56 -31.95
N ARG A 29 -10.87 11.53 -33.03
CA ARG A 29 -11.02 12.62 -34.01
C ARG A 29 -12.46 13.20 -33.98
N PRO A 30 -12.92 13.78 -32.85
CA PRO A 30 -14.31 14.21 -32.68
C PRO A 30 -14.72 15.31 -33.66
N ALA A 31 -13.80 16.20 -34.08
CA ALA A 31 -14.08 17.19 -35.12
C ALA A 31 -14.32 16.58 -36.52
N LEU A 32 -13.67 15.46 -36.83
CA LEU A 32 -13.93 14.72 -38.06
C LEU A 32 -15.27 13.98 -37.97
N ALA A 33 -15.55 13.35 -36.83
CA ALA A 33 -16.84 12.70 -36.56
C ALA A 33 -18.00 13.69 -36.70
N ALA A 34 -17.95 14.85 -36.03
CA ALA A 34 -18.98 15.89 -36.10
C ALA A 34 -19.20 16.39 -37.54
N ARG A 35 -18.14 16.59 -38.34
CA ARG A 35 -18.28 16.98 -39.75
C ARG A 35 -19.01 15.93 -40.57
N ARG A 36 -18.66 14.64 -40.40
CA ARG A 36 -19.31 13.52 -41.09
C ARG A 36 -20.78 13.39 -40.68
N LEU A 37 -21.09 13.59 -39.41
CA LEU A 37 -22.45 13.55 -38.87
C LEU A 37 -23.32 14.70 -39.37
N ARG A 38 -22.79 15.94 -39.40
CA ARG A 38 -23.48 17.08 -40.00
C ARG A 38 -23.75 16.85 -41.49
N GLN A 39 -22.78 16.29 -42.22
CA GLN A 39 -22.98 15.91 -43.62
C GLN A 39 -24.10 14.87 -43.78
N ALA A 40 -24.14 13.85 -42.91
CA ALA A 40 -25.20 12.85 -42.91
C ALA A 40 -26.59 13.48 -42.62
N LEU A 41 -26.67 14.40 -41.65
CA LEU A 41 -27.89 15.14 -41.34
C LEU A 41 -28.36 16.01 -42.51
N THR A 42 -27.43 16.68 -43.21
CA THR A 42 -27.76 17.45 -44.43
C THR A 42 -28.31 16.57 -45.55
N LEU A 43 -27.79 15.34 -45.74
CA LEU A 43 -28.32 14.40 -46.74
C LEU A 43 -29.77 13.98 -46.44
N LEU A 44 -30.17 14.02 -45.17
CA LEU A 44 -31.53 13.73 -44.72
C LEU A 44 -32.42 14.99 -44.66
N GLY A 45 -31.94 16.14 -45.13
CA GLY A 45 -32.71 17.38 -45.14
C GLY A 45 -32.85 18.06 -43.77
N TRP A 46 -32.04 17.69 -42.79
CA TRP A 46 -32.02 18.35 -41.48
C TRP A 46 -31.15 19.60 -41.53
N THR A 47 -31.75 20.78 -41.35
CA THR A 47 -31.08 22.08 -41.45
C THR A 47 -31.03 22.85 -40.14
N THR A 48 -31.99 22.67 -39.21
CA THR A 48 -31.99 23.26 -37.85
C THR A 48 -32.90 22.50 -36.86
N PRO A 49 -32.73 22.69 -35.53
CA PRO A 49 -33.55 22.05 -34.48
C PRO A 49 -35.05 22.42 -34.45
N ALA A 50 -35.58 23.15 -35.44
CA ALA A 50 -36.93 23.71 -35.38
C ALA A 50 -37.81 23.47 -36.63
N GLY A 51 -37.40 22.63 -37.58
CA GLY A 51 -38.29 22.31 -38.70
C GLY A 51 -37.62 21.51 -39.81
N GLY A 52 -37.88 20.21 -39.84
CA GLY A 52 -37.54 19.32 -40.95
C GLY A 52 -38.73 18.42 -41.28
N THR A 53 -38.92 18.14 -42.57
CA THR A 53 -39.95 17.23 -43.11
C THR A 53 -39.91 15.84 -42.46
N PRO A 54 -41.05 15.11 -42.38
CA PRO A 54 -41.12 13.78 -41.79
C PRO A 54 -40.21 12.82 -42.59
N GLY A 55 -39.14 12.38 -41.94
CA GLY A 55 -38.16 11.45 -42.47
C GLY A 55 -37.98 10.27 -41.51
N ASP A 56 -36.97 9.43 -41.74
CA ASP A 56 -36.65 8.28 -40.88
C ASP A 56 -36.17 8.74 -39.48
N ASP A 57 -37.13 9.01 -38.60
CA ASP A 57 -36.91 9.57 -37.26
C ASP A 57 -35.95 8.73 -36.41
N GLY A 58 -35.86 7.41 -36.65
CA GLY A 58 -34.88 6.54 -35.99
C GLY A 58 -33.43 6.77 -36.43
N LEU A 59 -33.17 6.99 -37.73
CA LEU A 59 -31.82 7.34 -38.21
C LEU A 59 -31.44 8.77 -37.81
N LEU A 60 -32.40 9.70 -37.85
CA LEU A 60 -32.19 11.06 -37.37
C LEU A 60 -31.82 11.09 -35.88
N ALA A 61 -32.56 10.37 -35.03
CA ALA A 61 -32.23 10.25 -33.61
C ALA A 61 -30.80 9.73 -33.40
N ARG A 62 -30.40 8.64 -34.06
CA ARG A 62 -29.02 8.10 -33.98
C ARG A 62 -27.94 9.09 -34.38
N LEU A 63 -28.15 9.81 -35.49
CA LEU A 63 -27.20 10.81 -35.98
C LEU A 63 -27.08 11.98 -35.01
N LEU A 64 -28.20 12.47 -34.46
CA LEU A 64 -28.23 13.54 -33.46
C LEU A 64 -27.56 13.10 -32.15
N THR A 65 -27.82 11.88 -31.67
CA THR A 65 -27.16 11.31 -30.49
C THR A 65 -25.66 11.19 -30.67
N SER A 66 -25.21 10.71 -31.83
CA SER A 66 -23.78 10.59 -32.15
C SER A 66 -23.12 11.97 -32.32
N LEU A 67 -23.85 12.94 -32.90
CA LEU A 67 -23.38 14.31 -33.05
C LEU A 67 -23.23 14.97 -31.70
N ALA A 68 -24.21 14.81 -30.81
CA ALA A 68 -24.17 15.33 -29.45
C ALA A 68 -22.87 14.93 -28.74
N HIS A 69 -22.48 13.66 -28.82
CA HIS A 69 -21.22 13.18 -28.28
C HIS A 69 -20.01 13.89 -28.90
N ALA A 70 -19.95 13.95 -30.23
CA ALA A 70 -18.84 14.55 -30.95
C ALA A 70 -18.71 16.07 -30.70
N GLU A 71 -19.82 16.79 -30.49
CA GLU A 71 -19.84 18.20 -30.10
C GLU A 71 -19.36 18.39 -28.65
N ALA A 72 -19.81 17.54 -27.73
CA ALA A 72 -19.40 17.56 -26.34
C ALA A 72 -17.89 17.32 -26.18
N GLU A 73 -17.31 16.37 -26.93
CA GLU A 73 -15.86 16.12 -26.97
C GLU A 73 -15.05 17.30 -27.55
N GLN A 74 -15.72 18.26 -28.20
CA GLN A 74 -15.12 19.52 -28.67
C GLN A 74 -15.40 20.70 -27.74
N GLY A 75 -15.93 20.45 -26.54
CA GLY A 75 -16.26 21.46 -25.53
C GLY A 75 -17.61 22.16 -25.73
N ARG A 76 -18.44 21.71 -26.67
CA ARG A 76 -19.77 22.26 -26.94
C ARG A 76 -20.85 21.40 -26.27
N SER A 77 -20.74 21.24 -24.96
CA SER A 77 -21.62 20.33 -24.18
C SER A 77 -23.08 20.80 -24.15
N GLU A 78 -23.34 22.10 -24.09
CA GLU A 78 -24.71 22.66 -24.13
C GLU A 78 -25.41 22.31 -25.43
N LEU A 79 -24.76 22.57 -26.57
CA LEU A 79 -25.24 22.16 -27.89
C LEU A 79 -25.47 20.64 -27.95
N GLY A 80 -24.57 19.84 -27.36
CA GLY A 80 -24.77 18.40 -27.29
C GLY A 80 -26.03 18.00 -26.52
N MET A 81 -26.35 18.69 -25.42
CA MET A 81 -27.59 18.44 -24.66
C MET A 81 -28.84 18.83 -25.45
N GLU A 82 -28.82 19.96 -26.15
CA GLU A 82 -29.91 20.38 -27.05
C GLU A 82 -30.16 19.36 -28.17
N LEU A 83 -29.08 18.81 -28.76
CA LEU A 83 -29.16 17.76 -29.77
C LEU A 83 -29.76 16.47 -29.21
N LEU A 84 -29.47 16.13 -27.95
CA LEU A 84 -30.10 14.97 -27.28
C LEU A 84 -31.58 15.21 -26.97
N ASP A 85 -31.98 16.43 -26.61
CA ASP A 85 -33.40 16.77 -26.44
C ASP A 85 -34.18 16.61 -27.74
N GLU A 86 -33.58 17.02 -28.86
CA GLU A 86 -34.17 16.81 -30.19
C GLU A 86 -34.18 15.35 -30.60
N ALA A 87 -33.10 14.60 -30.32
CA ALA A 87 -33.06 13.16 -30.56
C ALA A 87 -34.16 12.44 -29.77
N GLN A 88 -34.36 12.80 -28.50
CA GLN A 88 -35.36 12.20 -27.62
C GLN A 88 -36.79 12.42 -28.12
N ARG A 89 -37.11 13.60 -28.66
CA ARG A 89 -38.43 13.91 -29.23
C ARG A 89 -38.79 13.03 -30.42
N ARG A 90 -37.79 12.53 -31.14
CA ARG A 90 -37.95 11.76 -32.39
C ARG A 90 -37.68 10.26 -32.21
N ALA A 91 -36.98 9.87 -31.16
CA ALA A 91 -36.48 8.50 -31.00
C ALA A 91 -37.65 7.50 -30.85
N PRO A 92 -37.73 6.46 -31.70
CA PRO A 92 -38.60 5.31 -31.42
C PRO A 92 -38.10 4.56 -30.18
N ALA A 93 -38.94 3.69 -29.61
CA ALA A 93 -38.67 3.01 -28.33
C ALA A 93 -37.29 2.32 -28.25
N GLY A 94 -36.81 1.71 -29.35
CA GLY A 94 -35.49 1.07 -29.41
C GLY A 94 -34.30 2.04 -29.39
N GLU A 95 -34.45 3.25 -29.93
CA GLU A 95 -33.41 4.28 -29.95
C GLU A 95 -33.43 5.16 -28.69
N LEU A 96 -34.59 5.25 -28.02
CA LEU A 96 -34.77 6.06 -26.83
C LEU A 96 -33.83 5.63 -25.68
N ALA A 97 -33.56 4.33 -25.55
CA ALA A 97 -32.61 3.83 -24.57
C ALA A 97 -31.17 4.30 -24.83
N ILE A 98 -30.78 4.41 -26.10
CA ILE A 98 -29.46 4.90 -26.52
C ILE A 98 -29.34 6.40 -26.28
N VAL A 99 -30.42 7.17 -26.48
CA VAL A 99 -30.48 8.60 -26.14
C VAL A 99 -30.25 8.81 -24.63
N HIS A 100 -30.94 8.05 -23.78
CA HIS A 100 -30.73 8.09 -22.33
C HIS A 100 -29.30 7.66 -21.94
N ALA A 101 -28.78 6.58 -22.55
CA ALA A 101 -27.41 6.13 -22.31
C ALA A 101 -26.37 7.21 -22.64
N GLN A 102 -26.53 7.88 -23.78
CA GLN A 102 -25.64 8.95 -24.24
C GLN A 102 -25.75 10.20 -23.36
N ARG A 103 -26.97 10.56 -22.93
CA ARG A 103 -27.19 11.66 -21.97
C ARG A 103 -26.52 11.38 -20.63
N GLY A 104 -26.66 10.15 -20.14
CA GLY A 104 -25.98 9.67 -18.93
C GLY A 104 -24.46 9.78 -19.04
N LEU A 105 -23.88 9.36 -20.16
CA LEU A 105 -22.45 9.50 -20.43
C LEU A 105 -22.01 10.98 -20.45
N MET A 106 -22.79 11.87 -21.06
CA MET A 106 -22.48 13.30 -21.08
C MET A 106 -22.49 13.92 -19.68
N HIS A 107 -23.51 13.63 -18.87
CA HIS A 107 -23.55 14.06 -17.47
C HIS A 107 -22.37 13.50 -16.66
N LEU A 108 -21.98 12.24 -16.89
CA LEU A 108 -20.80 11.65 -16.26
C LEU A 108 -19.52 12.44 -16.61
N ARG A 109 -19.33 12.81 -17.88
CA ARG A 109 -18.18 13.61 -18.33
C ARG A 109 -18.16 15.03 -17.76
N MET A 110 -19.33 15.62 -17.52
CA MET A 110 -19.50 16.91 -16.87
C MET A 110 -19.36 16.85 -15.33
N GLY A 111 -19.29 15.65 -14.75
CA GLY A 111 -19.18 15.43 -13.30
C GLY A 111 -20.52 15.45 -12.55
N SER A 112 -21.65 15.44 -13.26
CA SER A 112 -23.00 15.45 -12.69
C SER A 112 -23.49 14.03 -12.37
N SER A 113 -22.84 13.33 -11.43
CA SER A 113 -23.09 11.92 -11.10
C SER A 113 -24.56 11.57 -10.87
N THR A 114 -25.32 12.42 -10.18
CA THR A 114 -26.75 12.19 -9.90
C THR A 114 -27.61 12.22 -11.16
N GLN A 115 -27.38 13.20 -12.05
CA GLN A 115 -28.07 13.27 -13.34
C GLN A 115 -27.67 12.08 -14.22
N ALA A 116 -26.37 11.78 -14.28
CA ALA A 116 -25.85 10.65 -15.05
C ALA A 116 -26.50 9.33 -14.63
N LEU A 117 -26.58 9.06 -13.33
CA LEU A 117 -27.18 7.82 -12.83
C LEU A 117 -28.66 7.71 -13.15
N ARG A 118 -29.43 8.81 -13.03
CA ARG A 118 -30.86 8.81 -13.38
C ARG A 118 -31.09 8.41 -14.84
N GLU A 119 -30.30 8.97 -15.76
CA GLU A 119 -30.42 8.64 -17.18
C GLU A 119 -30.05 7.16 -17.46
N LEU A 120 -28.98 6.67 -16.82
CA LEU A 120 -28.55 5.27 -17.00
C LEU A 120 -29.53 4.27 -16.37
N ASP A 121 -30.19 4.62 -15.26
CA ASP A 121 -31.22 3.79 -14.63
C ASP A 121 -32.52 3.72 -15.44
N ILE A 122 -32.77 4.70 -16.32
CA ILE A 122 -33.83 4.61 -17.33
C ILE A 122 -33.39 3.71 -18.49
N ALA A 123 -32.16 3.90 -18.99
CA ALA A 123 -31.65 3.16 -20.16
C ALA A 123 -31.49 1.65 -19.90
N ALA A 124 -30.96 1.26 -18.73
CA ALA A 124 -30.62 -0.14 -18.42
C ALA A 124 -31.81 -1.13 -18.55
N PRO A 125 -32.98 -0.91 -17.92
CA PRO A 125 -34.11 -1.83 -18.05
C PRO A 125 -34.67 -1.87 -19.48
N MET A 126 -34.66 -0.76 -20.22
CA MET A 126 -35.10 -0.73 -21.62
C MET A 126 -34.21 -1.62 -22.50
N LEU A 127 -32.89 -1.55 -22.31
CA LEU A 127 -31.92 -2.40 -23.02
C LEU A 127 -31.98 -3.86 -22.57
N GLN A 128 -32.42 -4.13 -21.34
CA GLN A 128 -32.52 -5.49 -20.82
C GLN A 128 -33.66 -6.29 -21.46
N LEU A 129 -34.80 -5.63 -21.75
CA LEU A 129 -35.98 -6.27 -22.33
C LEU A 129 -35.78 -6.58 -23.81
N ASP A 130 -35.54 -5.56 -24.64
CA ASP A 130 -35.59 -5.67 -26.11
C ASP A 130 -34.42 -4.96 -26.83
N GLY A 131 -33.38 -4.54 -26.11
CA GLY A 131 -32.28 -3.73 -26.67
C GLY A 131 -30.96 -4.47 -26.91
N ASP A 132 -29.99 -3.73 -27.45
CA ASP A 132 -28.65 -4.23 -27.74
C ASP A 132 -27.91 -4.59 -26.42
N ARG A 133 -27.46 -5.85 -26.33
CA ARG A 133 -26.73 -6.39 -25.17
C ARG A 133 -25.36 -5.76 -24.98
N VAL A 134 -24.71 -5.30 -26.05
CA VAL A 134 -23.44 -4.57 -25.99
C VAL A 134 -23.68 -3.16 -25.44
N GLU A 135 -24.76 -2.50 -25.83
CA GLU A 135 -25.15 -1.20 -25.25
C GLU A 135 -25.54 -1.33 -23.79
N LEU A 136 -26.25 -2.40 -23.40
CA LEU A 136 -26.49 -2.69 -21.97
C LEU A 136 -25.18 -2.83 -21.21
N ALA A 137 -24.19 -3.52 -21.78
CA ALA A 137 -22.88 -3.67 -21.16
C ALA A 137 -22.15 -2.32 -21.00
N ARG A 138 -22.28 -1.38 -21.96
CA ARG A 138 -21.74 -0.01 -21.85
C ARG A 138 -22.46 0.82 -20.79
N VAL A 139 -23.78 0.73 -20.71
CA VAL A 139 -24.58 1.39 -19.67
C VAL A 139 -24.16 0.92 -18.29
N LEU A 140 -24.04 -0.40 -18.09
CA LEU A 140 -23.58 -0.99 -16.82
C LEU A 140 -22.14 -0.58 -16.48
N LEU A 141 -21.23 -0.53 -17.47
CA LEU A 141 -19.87 -0.03 -17.24
C LEU A 141 -19.90 1.42 -16.73
N ASN A 142 -20.62 2.31 -17.39
CA ASN A 142 -20.71 3.72 -16.99
C ASN A 142 -21.38 3.87 -15.62
N ARG A 143 -22.39 3.06 -15.33
CA ARG A 143 -23.06 3.03 -14.02
C ARG A 143 -22.11 2.56 -12.91
N SER A 144 -21.26 1.57 -13.18
CA SER A 144 -20.23 1.13 -12.24
C SER A 144 -19.25 2.25 -11.88
N VAL A 145 -18.86 3.11 -12.83
CA VAL A 145 -17.96 4.24 -12.59
C VAL A 145 -18.62 5.26 -11.65
N ILE A 146 -19.91 5.53 -11.84
CA ILE A 146 -20.67 6.43 -10.96
C ILE A 146 -20.80 5.83 -9.56
N HIS A 147 -21.09 4.54 -9.47
CA HIS A 147 -21.18 3.84 -8.19
C HIS A 147 -19.83 3.82 -7.45
N ILE A 148 -18.72 3.64 -8.15
CA ILE A 148 -17.36 3.82 -7.60
C ILE A 148 -17.19 5.23 -7.05
N ALA A 149 -17.48 6.26 -7.86
CA ALA A 149 -17.30 7.65 -7.49
C ALA A 149 -18.17 8.10 -6.29
N THR A 150 -19.32 7.44 -6.09
CA THR A 150 -20.29 7.72 -5.01
C THR A 150 -20.22 6.72 -3.84
N GLY A 151 -19.21 5.85 -3.81
CA GLY A 151 -19.00 4.90 -2.70
C GLY A 151 -19.98 3.72 -2.63
N ARG A 152 -20.79 3.48 -3.67
CA ARG A 152 -21.76 2.37 -3.77
C ARG A 152 -21.10 1.09 -4.31
N ILE A 153 -20.09 0.62 -3.59
CA ILE A 153 -19.11 -0.37 -4.10
C ILE A 153 -19.74 -1.72 -4.48
N ARG A 154 -20.78 -2.16 -3.75
CA ARG A 154 -21.51 -3.40 -4.08
C ARG A 154 -22.22 -3.29 -5.42
N GLN A 155 -22.99 -2.21 -5.63
CA GLN A 155 -23.65 -1.96 -6.91
C GLN A 155 -22.64 -1.79 -8.05
N ALA A 156 -21.51 -1.09 -7.80
CA ALA A 156 -20.46 -0.95 -8.80
C ALA A 156 -19.91 -2.30 -9.26
N ARG A 157 -19.64 -3.20 -8.32
CA ARG A 157 -19.14 -4.55 -8.59
C ARG A 157 -20.15 -5.39 -9.37
N ASP A 158 -21.41 -5.36 -8.97
CA ASP A 158 -22.47 -6.11 -9.65
C ASP A 158 -22.60 -5.66 -11.11
N ASP A 159 -22.61 -4.35 -11.35
CA ASP A 159 -22.64 -3.76 -12.68
C ASP A 159 -21.39 -4.09 -13.51
N ALA A 160 -20.20 -3.96 -12.92
CA ALA A 160 -18.93 -4.25 -13.59
C ALA A 160 -18.85 -5.73 -14.00
N ARG A 161 -19.23 -6.66 -13.11
CA ARG A 161 -19.25 -8.09 -13.42
C ARG A 161 -20.26 -8.43 -14.49
N ARG A 162 -21.47 -7.85 -14.41
CA ARG A 162 -22.50 -8.08 -15.43
C ARG A 162 -22.10 -7.50 -16.78
N SER A 163 -21.49 -6.32 -16.80
CA SER A 163 -20.91 -5.71 -18.01
C SER A 163 -19.83 -6.61 -18.62
N ALA A 164 -18.91 -7.14 -17.82
CA ALA A 164 -17.86 -8.03 -18.28
C ALA A 164 -18.41 -9.34 -18.89
N GLN A 165 -19.43 -9.94 -18.25
CA GLN A 165 -20.11 -11.14 -18.76
C GLN A 165 -20.76 -10.89 -20.12
N LEU A 166 -21.53 -9.81 -20.25
CA LEU A 166 -22.19 -9.44 -21.51
C LEU A 166 -21.16 -9.13 -22.60
N ALA A 167 -20.12 -8.35 -22.29
CA ALA A 167 -19.07 -8.02 -23.24
C ALA A 167 -18.30 -9.26 -23.72
N HIS A 168 -18.07 -10.24 -22.84
CA HIS A 168 -17.43 -11.50 -23.21
C HIS A 168 -18.32 -12.37 -24.09
N ALA A 169 -19.61 -12.49 -23.75
CA ALA A 169 -20.58 -13.27 -24.53
C ALA A 169 -20.82 -12.74 -25.96
N HIS A 170 -20.44 -11.48 -26.21
CA HIS A 170 -20.59 -10.80 -27.50
C HIS A 170 -19.25 -10.38 -28.12
N ASP A 171 -18.14 -11.04 -27.76
CA ASP A 171 -16.80 -10.85 -28.35
C ASP A 171 -16.33 -9.39 -28.39
N HIS A 172 -16.57 -8.64 -27.31
CA HIS A 172 -16.19 -7.23 -27.18
C HIS A 172 -15.04 -7.04 -26.16
N PRO A 173 -13.80 -7.46 -26.48
CA PRO A 173 -12.72 -7.63 -25.50
C PRO A 173 -12.29 -6.33 -24.82
N VAL A 174 -12.34 -5.18 -25.52
CA VAL A 174 -12.03 -3.87 -24.92
C VAL A 174 -13.02 -3.51 -23.80
N LEU A 175 -14.30 -3.83 -23.99
CA LEU A 175 -15.34 -3.54 -23.00
C LEU A 175 -15.23 -4.49 -21.81
N ALA A 176 -14.96 -5.77 -22.07
CA ALA A 176 -14.70 -6.76 -21.03
C ALA A 176 -13.49 -6.39 -20.17
N ALA A 177 -12.39 -5.92 -20.78
CA ALA A 177 -11.20 -5.47 -20.06
C ALA A 177 -11.46 -4.25 -19.17
N LYS A 178 -12.22 -3.26 -19.67
CA LYS A 178 -12.63 -2.07 -18.88
C LYS A 178 -13.54 -2.46 -17.71
N ALA A 179 -14.49 -3.36 -17.94
CA ALA A 179 -15.39 -3.84 -16.90
C ALA A 179 -14.65 -4.62 -15.81
N LEU A 180 -13.72 -5.49 -16.20
CA LEU A 180 -12.84 -6.20 -15.27
C LEU A 180 -11.93 -5.24 -14.47
N HIS A 181 -11.44 -4.18 -15.11
CA HIS A 181 -10.67 -3.13 -14.43
C HIS A 181 -11.48 -2.48 -13.30
N ASN A 182 -12.74 -2.13 -13.56
CA ASN A 182 -13.63 -1.54 -12.56
C ASN A 182 -13.94 -2.51 -11.40
N ASP A 183 -14.10 -3.82 -11.67
CA ASP A 183 -14.29 -4.83 -10.61
C ASP A 183 -13.05 -4.93 -9.71
N GLY A 184 -11.84 -4.95 -10.31
CA GLY A 184 -10.58 -4.91 -9.57
C GLY A 184 -10.40 -3.64 -8.75
N TYR A 185 -10.85 -2.49 -9.26
CA TYR A 185 -10.88 -1.25 -8.48
C TYR A 185 -11.81 -1.34 -7.27
N CYS A 186 -12.92 -2.09 -7.38
CA CYS A 186 -13.79 -2.35 -6.23
C CYS A 186 -13.08 -3.18 -5.14
N ASP A 187 -12.16 -4.09 -5.48
CA ASP A 187 -11.37 -4.84 -4.48
C ASP A 187 -10.47 -3.88 -3.68
N LEU A 188 -9.84 -2.92 -4.35
CA LEU A 188 -9.04 -1.88 -3.72
C LEU A 188 -9.89 -1.06 -2.74
N LEU A 189 -11.09 -0.61 -3.15
CA LEU A 189 -11.98 0.17 -2.29
C LEU A 189 -12.51 -0.62 -1.08
N LEU A 190 -12.60 -1.94 -1.18
CA LEU A 190 -12.93 -2.82 -0.06
C LEU A 190 -11.72 -3.16 0.83
N GLY A 191 -10.53 -2.71 0.45
CA GLY A 191 -9.28 -2.93 1.17
C GLY A 191 -8.66 -4.31 0.92
N ASP A 192 -9.03 -5.00 -0.15
CA ASP A 192 -8.38 -6.22 -0.62
C ASP A 192 -7.34 -5.87 -1.71
N VAL A 193 -6.21 -5.36 -1.24
CA VAL A 193 -5.12 -4.89 -2.11
C VAL A 193 -4.48 -6.03 -2.94
N PRO A 194 -4.21 -7.23 -2.36
CA PRO A 194 -3.70 -8.35 -3.15
C PRO A 194 -4.65 -8.77 -4.28
N ALA A 195 -5.96 -8.86 -4.01
CA ALA A 195 -6.95 -9.17 -5.05
C ALA A 195 -6.99 -8.10 -6.15
N ALA A 196 -6.98 -6.82 -5.78
CA ALA A 196 -6.95 -5.72 -6.74
C ALA A 196 -5.73 -5.78 -7.66
N LEU A 197 -4.52 -5.98 -7.10
CA LEU A 197 -3.29 -6.10 -7.90
C LEU A 197 -3.29 -7.33 -8.80
N SER A 198 -3.89 -8.44 -8.36
CA SER A 198 -4.05 -9.65 -9.18
C SER A 198 -4.93 -9.37 -10.40
N VAL A 199 -6.06 -8.69 -10.20
CA VAL A 199 -6.95 -8.27 -11.30
C VAL A 199 -6.25 -7.27 -12.21
N PHE A 200 -5.53 -6.28 -11.67
CA PHE A 200 -4.80 -5.31 -12.48
C PHE A 200 -3.71 -5.97 -13.33
N ALA A 201 -2.96 -6.93 -12.80
CA ALA A 201 -1.97 -7.70 -13.58
C ALA A 201 -2.62 -8.50 -14.73
N ARG A 202 -3.85 -9.00 -14.54
CA ARG A 202 -4.62 -9.66 -15.61
C ARG A 202 -5.11 -8.65 -16.66
N VAL A 203 -5.64 -7.51 -16.23
CA VAL A 203 -6.13 -6.44 -17.10
C VAL A 203 -5.01 -5.82 -17.92
N GLU A 204 -3.81 -5.69 -17.37
CA GLU A 204 -2.63 -5.17 -18.09
C GLU A 204 -2.34 -5.96 -19.37
N ARG A 205 -2.36 -7.29 -19.28
CA ARG A 205 -2.17 -8.18 -20.45
C ARG A 205 -3.25 -7.96 -21.50
N LEU A 206 -4.51 -7.87 -21.07
CA LEU A 206 -5.62 -7.58 -21.97
C LEU A 206 -5.44 -6.22 -22.66
N TYR A 207 -5.05 -5.17 -21.92
CA TYR A 207 -4.80 -3.86 -22.54
C TYR A 207 -3.60 -3.85 -23.47
N GLN A 208 -2.53 -4.60 -23.20
CA GLN A 208 -1.41 -4.73 -24.13
C GLN A 208 -1.86 -5.24 -25.50
N ASP A 209 -2.81 -6.17 -25.53
CA ASP A 209 -3.29 -6.77 -26.78
C ASP A 209 -4.37 -5.91 -27.46
N VAL A 210 -5.35 -5.41 -26.71
CA VAL A 210 -6.57 -4.82 -27.30
C VAL A 210 -6.72 -3.32 -27.12
N ASN A 211 -6.00 -2.69 -26.18
CA ASN A 211 -6.09 -1.24 -25.95
C ASN A 211 -4.88 -0.66 -25.18
N PRO A 212 -3.68 -0.57 -25.79
CA PRO A 212 -2.47 -0.12 -25.08
C PRO A 212 -2.56 1.32 -24.54
N GLY A 213 -3.45 2.14 -25.12
CA GLY A 213 -3.72 3.49 -24.66
C GLY A 213 -4.20 3.57 -23.20
N PHE A 214 -4.81 2.50 -22.67
CA PHE A 214 -5.33 2.46 -21.31
C PHE A 214 -4.31 2.06 -20.24
N LEU A 215 -3.09 1.65 -20.63
CA LEU A 215 -2.04 1.23 -19.68
C LEU A 215 -1.68 2.32 -18.64
N PRO A 216 -1.58 3.62 -19.00
CA PRO A 216 -1.34 4.67 -18.00
C PRO A 216 -2.45 4.81 -16.96
N VAL A 217 -3.72 4.58 -17.34
CA VAL A 217 -4.87 4.60 -16.41
C VAL A 217 -4.75 3.45 -15.42
N LEU A 218 -4.44 2.24 -15.91
CA LEU A 218 -4.20 1.08 -15.06
C LEU A 218 -3.00 1.30 -14.11
N ALA A 219 -1.93 1.92 -14.58
CA ALA A 219 -0.76 2.25 -13.76
C ALA A 219 -1.10 3.23 -12.63
N LEU A 220 -1.97 4.23 -12.89
CA LEU A 220 -2.47 5.12 -11.84
C LEU A 220 -3.22 4.35 -10.74
N ASP A 221 -4.11 3.43 -11.11
CA ASP A 221 -4.87 2.65 -10.14
C ASP A 221 -4.01 1.61 -9.40
N ARG A 222 -3.01 1.03 -10.06
CA ARG A 222 -1.94 0.24 -9.41
C ARG A 222 -1.18 1.06 -8.38
N ALA A 223 -0.80 2.30 -8.69
CA ALA A 223 -0.12 3.17 -7.74
C ALA A 223 -0.99 3.50 -6.52
N ARG A 224 -2.31 3.68 -6.70
CA ARG A 224 -3.26 3.84 -5.59
C ARG A 224 -3.31 2.59 -4.70
N ALA A 225 -3.25 1.40 -5.29
CA ALA A 225 -3.17 0.15 -4.53
C ALA A 225 -1.87 0.04 -3.71
N LEU A 226 -0.74 0.45 -4.27
CA LEU A 226 0.55 0.48 -3.55
C LEU A 226 0.55 1.50 -2.40
N LEU A 227 -0.04 2.68 -2.60
CA LEU A 227 -0.23 3.67 -1.53
C LEU A 227 -1.09 3.12 -0.38
N ALA A 228 -2.13 2.33 -0.68
CA ALA A 228 -3.01 1.74 0.32
C ALA A 228 -2.31 0.72 1.26
N VAL A 229 -1.09 0.31 0.94
CA VAL A 229 -0.21 -0.54 1.78
C VAL A 229 1.11 0.15 2.15
N GLY A 230 1.23 1.46 1.93
CA GLY A 230 2.40 2.25 2.31
C GLY A 230 3.66 1.99 1.47
N LEU A 231 3.53 1.40 0.28
CA LEU A 231 4.62 1.23 -0.69
C LEU A 231 4.78 2.52 -1.53
N THR A 232 5.17 3.58 -0.84
CA THR A 232 5.15 4.96 -1.34
C THR A 232 6.16 5.20 -2.46
N ASP A 233 7.34 4.59 -2.39
CA ASP A 233 8.38 4.79 -3.40
C ASP A 233 8.02 4.00 -4.67
N GLU A 234 7.52 2.78 -4.55
CA GLU A 234 7.04 1.96 -5.67
C GLU A 234 5.84 2.61 -6.38
N ALA A 235 4.92 3.19 -5.61
CA ALA A 235 3.82 3.99 -6.16
C ALA A 235 4.34 5.21 -6.95
N GLY A 236 5.35 5.91 -6.40
CA GLY A 236 5.98 7.05 -7.05
C GLY A 236 6.57 6.70 -8.43
N HIS A 237 7.35 5.61 -8.51
CA HIS A 237 7.93 5.15 -9.78
C HIS A 237 6.85 4.77 -10.80
N THR A 238 5.80 4.07 -10.35
CA THR A 238 4.66 3.70 -11.20
C THR A 238 3.96 4.95 -11.77
N LEU A 239 3.79 5.98 -10.94
CA LEU A 239 3.16 7.24 -11.35
C LEU A 239 4.01 8.04 -12.32
N ASP A 240 5.33 8.07 -12.14
CA ASP A 240 6.24 8.79 -13.03
C ASP A 240 6.14 8.21 -14.46
N GLN A 241 6.04 6.89 -14.60
CA GLN A 241 5.78 6.22 -15.89
C GLN A 241 4.39 6.54 -16.46
N ALA A 242 3.36 6.52 -15.62
CA ALA A 242 1.98 6.83 -16.03
C ALA A 242 1.85 8.27 -16.54
N ILE A 243 2.45 9.24 -15.83
CA ILE A 243 2.50 10.66 -16.19
C ILE A 243 3.07 10.87 -17.60
N ASP A 244 4.19 10.22 -17.91
CA ASP A 244 4.79 10.31 -19.24
C ASP A 244 3.89 9.69 -20.32
N GLY A 245 3.19 8.60 -19.99
CA GLY A 245 2.14 8.02 -20.82
C GLY A 245 1.00 9.01 -21.13
N PHE A 246 0.43 9.64 -20.10
CA PHE A 246 -0.67 10.60 -20.25
C PHE A 246 -0.29 11.83 -21.08
N ARG A 247 0.94 12.35 -20.87
CA ARG A 247 1.45 13.49 -21.65
C ARG A 247 1.49 13.20 -23.15
N ARG A 248 1.95 12.01 -23.54
CA ARG A 248 1.98 11.59 -24.95
C ARG A 248 0.59 11.46 -25.56
N GLN A 249 -0.39 11.01 -24.78
CA GLN A 249 -1.76 10.74 -25.24
C GLN A 249 -2.73 11.94 -25.10
N ARG A 250 -2.31 13.03 -24.45
CA ARG A 250 -3.14 14.22 -24.15
C ARG A 250 -4.38 13.93 -23.29
N LEU A 251 -4.32 12.90 -22.45
CA LEU A 251 -5.35 12.55 -21.46
C LEU A 251 -5.23 13.47 -20.22
N MET A 252 -5.76 14.69 -20.33
CA MET A 252 -5.50 15.75 -19.34
C MET A 252 -6.14 15.55 -17.96
N GLN A 253 -7.24 14.76 -17.87
CA GLN A 253 -7.90 14.44 -16.60
C GLN A 253 -7.03 13.48 -15.78
N ASP A 254 -6.73 12.31 -16.35
CA ASP A 254 -5.94 11.27 -15.70
C ASP A 254 -4.51 11.75 -15.40
N TYR A 255 -3.96 12.62 -16.25
CA TYR A 255 -2.70 13.32 -15.97
C TYR A 255 -2.75 14.10 -14.66
N ALA A 256 -3.79 14.91 -14.42
CA ALA A 256 -3.93 15.68 -13.19
C ALA A 256 -4.23 14.80 -11.97
N GLU A 257 -4.93 13.67 -12.15
CA GLU A 257 -5.14 12.68 -11.10
C GLU A 257 -3.83 11.98 -10.70
N ALA A 258 -2.96 11.69 -11.67
CA ALA A 258 -1.62 11.15 -11.41
C ALA A 258 -0.73 12.16 -10.69
N GLU A 259 -0.78 13.45 -11.05
CA GLU A 259 -0.10 14.51 -10.30
C GLU A 259 -0.60 14.59 -8.84
N LEU A 260 -1.89 14.41 -8.60
CA LEU A 260 -2.46 14.39 -7.26
C LEU A 260 -2.04 13.14 -6.46
N ALA A 261 -2.00 11.96 -7.09
CA ALA A 261 -1.48 10.75 -6.46
C ALA A 261 0.03 10.89 -6.15
N ARG A 262 0.80 11.58 -7.00
CA ARG A 262 2.21 11.88 -6.76
C ARG A 262 2.41 12.84 -5.59
N ALA A 263 1.47 13.76 -5.38
CA ALA A 263 1.41 14.60 -4.18
C ALA A 263 1.19 13.76 -2.91
N GLN A 264 0.29 12.76 -2.96
CA GLN A 264 0.07 11.83 -1.85
C GLN A 264 1.36 11.04 -1.53
N CYS A 265 2.06 10.53 -2.55
CA CYS A 265 3.35 9.83 -2.35
C CYS A 265 4.36 10.72 -1.61
N ALA A 266 4.53 11.96 -2.06
CA ALA A 266 5.44 12.90 -1.42
C ALA A 266 5.01 13.26 0.02
N LEU A 267 3.70 13.32 0.30
CA LEU A 267 3.19 13.59 1.65
C LEU A 267 3.54 12.44 2.60
N ASP A 268 3.28 11.19 2.20
CA ASP A 268 3.53 10.00 3.01
C ASP A 268 5.03 9.73 3.20
N ALA A 269 5.86 10.13 2.25
CA ALA A 269 7.32 10.08 2.36
C ALA A 269 7.91 11.25 3.20
N GLY A 270 7.08 12.12 3.78
CA GLY A 270 7.55 13.27 4.56
C GLY A 270 8.09 14.45 3.74
N ARG A 271 8.04 14.38 2.40
CA ARG A 271 8.51 15.43 1.47
C ARG A 271 7.41 16.49 1.28
N HIS A 272 7.02 17.15 2.36
CA HIS A 272 5.82 18.01 2.40
C HIS A 272 5.85 19.22 1.43
N ALA A 273 7.05 19.74 1.11
CA ALA A 273 7.20 20.82 0.12
C ALA A 273 6.86 20.32 -1.30
N GLU A 274 7.42 19.17 -1.66
CA GLU A 274 7.20 18.51 -2.95
C GLU A 274 5.71 18.13 -3.11
N ALA A 275 5.10 17.59 -2.06
CA ALA A 275 3.67 17.25 -2.02
C ALA A 275 2.78 18.46 -2.36
N ARG A 276 3.06 19.61 -1.73
CA ARG A 276 2.34 20.86 -1.97
C ARG A 276 2.47 21.35 -3.42
N ASP A 277 3.65 21.20 -4.02
CA ASP A 277 3.90 21.62 -5.39
C ASP A 277 3.19 20.73 -6.42
N TRP A 278 3.23 19.41 -6.23
CA TRP A 278 2.43 18.47 -7.02
C TRP A 278 0.93 18.77 -6.93
N ALA A 279 0.41 18.97 -5.71
CA ALA A 279 -1.00 19.28 -5.51
C ALA A 279 -1.42 20.60 -6.18
N ARG A 280 -0.56 21.63 -6.17
CA ARG A 280 -0.82 22.89 -6.87
C ARG A 280 -0.89 22.72 -8.39
N ARG A 281 -0.02 21.88 -8.97
CA ARG A 281 -0.06 21.56 -10.41
C ARG A 281 -1.38 20.87 -10.77
N ALA A 282 -1.73 19.82 -10.04
CA ALA A 282 -2.98 19.10 -10.21
C ALA A 282 -4.20 20.02 -10.12
N GLU A 283 -4.27 20.86 -9.07
CA GLU A 283 -5.34 21.85 -8.89
C GLU A 283 -5.48 22.80 -10.09
N THR A 284 -4.35 23.29 -10.62
CA THR A 284 -4.33 24.18 -11.79
C THR A 284 -4.91 23.48 -13.02
N HIS A 285 -4.53 22.21 -13.25
CA HIS A 285 -5.04 21.43 -14.36
C HIS A 285 -6.54 21.12 -14.23
N PHE A 286 -7.01 20.74 -13.04
CA PHE A 286 -8.44 20.48 -12.81
C PHE A 286 -9.30 21.73 -13.00
N ARG A 287 -8.85 22.90 -12.52
CA ARG A 287 -9.57 24.17 -12.71
C ARG A 287 -9.68 24.56 -14.18
N ARG A 288 -8.61 24.42 -14.96
CA ARG A 288 -8.62 24.67 -16.41
C ARG A 288 -9.63 23.78 -17.15
N ARG A 289 -9.93 22.60 -16.59
CA ARG A 289 -10.88 21.63 -17.16
C ARG A 289 -12.32 21.81 -16.66
N GLY A 290 -12.59 22.76 -15.77
CA GLY A 290 -13.90 22.93 -15.14
C GLY A 290 -14.28 21.85 -14.12
N SER A 291 -13.34 20.99 -13.71
CA SER A 291 -13.62 19.90 -12.77
C SER A 291 -13.53 20.38 -11.32
N ALA A 292 -14.62 20.94 -10.80
CA ALA A 292 -14.68 21.50 -9.45
C ALA A 292 -14.32 20.48 -8.35
N ALA A 293 -14.90 19.28 -8.39
CA ALA A 293 -14.67 18.24 -7.38
C ALA A 293 -13.19 17.85 -7.22
N TRP A 294 -12.52 17.58 -8.34
CA TRP A 294 -11.09 17.24 -8.32
C TRP A 294 -10.18 18.41 -7.94
N ALA A 295 -10.52 19.64 -8.36
CA ALA A 295 -9.81 20.83 -7.90
C ALA A 295 -9.89 20.97 -6.37
N ARG A 296 -11.03 20.64 -5.76
CA ARG A 296 -11.20 20.61 -4.30
C ARG A 296 -10.36 19.53 -3.62
N ARG A 297 -10.24 18.33 -4.20
CA ARG A 297 -9.34 17.28 -3.68
C ARG A 297 -7.88 17.72 -3.70
N ALA A 298 -7.45 18.40 -4.76
CA ALA A 298 -6.11 18.97 -4.84
C ALA A 298 -5.89 20.11 -3.83
N GLU A 299 -6.90 20.95 -3.58
CA GLU A 299 -6.88 21.95 -2.51
C GLU A 299 -6.74 21.30 -1.12
N LEU A 300 -7.49 20.22 -0.85
CA LEU A 300 -7.39 19.44 0.39
C LEU A 300 -5.98 18.88 0.59
N MET A 301 -5.35 18.33 -0.46
CA MET A 301 -3.97 17.83 -0.41
C MET A 301 -2.96 18.92 -0.04
N ARG A 302 -3.15 20.13 -0.58
CA ARG A 302 -2.33 21.30 -0.19
C ARG A 302 -2.50 21.63 1.29
N LEU A 303 -3.74 21.65 1.79
CA LEU A 303 -4.01 21.94 3.20
C LEU A 303 -3.40 20.88 4.14
N ARG A 304 -3.45 19.59 3.76
CA ARG A 304 -2.75 18.52 4.47
C ARG A 304 -1.23 18.74 4.49
N SER A 305 -0.66 19.14 3.36
CA SER A 305 0.78 19.44 3.25
C SER A 305 1.18 20.68 4.06
N ASP A 306 0.36 21.73 4.05
CA ASP A 306 0.58 22.96 4.83
C ASP A 306 0.48 22.66 6.35
N LEU A 307 -0.47 21.82 6.78
CA LEU A 307 -0.58 21.35 8.16
C LEU A 307 0.66 20.56 8.61
N ALA A 308 1.11 19.60 7.80
CA ALA A 308 2.29 18.78 8.11
C ALA A 308 3.57 19.62 8.26
N ARG A 309 3.66 20.75 7.54
CA ARG A 309 4.75 21.74 7.65
C ARG A 309 4.63 22.67 8.87
N GLY A 310 3.50 22.63 9.60
CA GLY A 310 3.19 23.60 10.65
C GLY A 310 2.92 25.03 10.13
N ALA A 311 2.59 25.19 8.85
CA ALA A 311 2.43 26.50 8.23
C ALA A 311 1.03 27.07 8.45
N ALA A 312 0.94 28.28 9.04
CA ALA A 312 -0.29 29.06 9.21
C ALA A 312 -1.52 28.23 9.69
N PRO A 313 -1.43 27.52 10.82
CA PRO A 313 -2.44 26.53 11.24
C PRO A 313 -3.85 27.12 11.40
N ARG A 314 -3.99 28.39 11.80
CA ARG A 314 -5.29 29.07 11.85
C ARG A 314 -5.95 29.24 10.47
N SER A 315 -5.14 29.57 9.45
CA SER A 315 -5.62 29.70 8.06
C SER A 315 -6.02 28.35 7.50
N VAL A 316 -5.20 27.31 7.76
CA VAL A 316 -5.49 25.93 7.38
C VAL A 316 -6.80 25.46 8.01
N ALA A 317 -6.99 25.70 9.31
CA ALA A 317 -8.22 25.33 10.03
C ALA A 317 -9.48 25.90 9.37
N ARG A 318 -9.49 27.21 9.12
CA ARG A 318 -10.63 27.89 8.47
C ARG A 318 -10.90 27.35 7.07
N ARG A 319 -9.86 27.29 6.23
CA ARG A 319 -10.00 26.83 4.84
C ARG A 319 -10.44 25.37 4.74
N ALA A 320 -9.95 24.52 5.63
CA ALA A 320 -10.34 23.10 5.66
C ALA A 320 -11.79 22.93 6.13
N TRP A 321 -12.28 23.76 7.05
CA TRP A 321 -13.69 23.80 7.44
C TRP A 321 -14.59 24.25 6.29
N ASP A 322 -14.25 25.35 5.63
CA ASP A 322 -14.97 25.86 4.45
C ASP A 322 -15.00 24.81 3.32
N LEU A 323 -13.90 24.08 3.16
CA LEU A 323 -13.79 23.02 2.15
C LEU A 323 -14.67 21.80 2.48
N ALA A 324 -14.86 21.47 3.76
CA ALA A 324 -15.76 20.39 4.18
C ALA A 324 -17.21 20.66 3.76
N ALA A 325 -17.67 21.91 3.85
CA ALA A 325 -19.00 22.32 3.38
C ALA A 325 -19.16 22.13 1.86
N ARG A 326 -18.13 22.52 1.11
CA ARG A 326 -18.09 22.37 -0.35
C ARG A 326 -18.09 20.92 -0.82
N PHE A 327 -17.49 20.01 -0.05
CA PHE A 327 -17.61 18.59 -0.35
C PHE A 327 -19.00 18.02 -0.05
N ALA A 328 -19.71 18.57 0.93
CA ALA A 328 -21.11 18.20 1.18
C ALA A 328 -22.02 18.62 0.02
N GLU A 329 -21.80 19.79 -0.59
CA GLU A 329 -22.49 20.24 -1.82
C GLU A 329 -22.30 19.27 -3.01
N LEU A 330 -21.18 18.53 -3.02
CA LEU A 330 -20.79 17.63 -4.10
C LEU A 330 -21.13 16.15 -3.82
N ASP A 331 -21.83 15.85 -2.72
CA ASP A 331 -22.11 14.48 -2.25
C ASP A 331 -20.83 13.64 -2.06
N MET A 332 -19.78 14.26 -1.49
CA MET A 332 -18.46 13.65 -1.24
C MET A 332 -18.16 13.57 0.27
N PRO A 333 -18.88 12.71 1.02
CA PRO A 333 -18.85 12.73 2.48
C PRO A 333 -17.48 12.36 3.08
N ASP A 334 -16.73 11.45 2.46
CA ASP A 334 -15.42 11.01 2.96
C ASP A 334 -14.35 12.10 2.80
N ASP A 335 -14.32 12.77 1.64
CA ASP A 335 -13.45 13.93 1.39
C ASP A 335 -13.82 15.10 2.34
N GLY A 336 -15.12 15.31 2.58
CA GLY A 336 -15.61 16.30 3.54
C GLY A 336 -15.20 16.00 4.98
N GLU A 337 -15.29 14.74 5.41
CA GLU A 337 -14.82 14.30 6.72
C GLU A 337 -13.30 14.46 6.84
N MET A 338 -12.53 14.10 5.82
CA MET A 338 -11.08 14.32 5.81
C MET A 338 -10.74 15.82 5.97
N ALA A 339 -11.42 16.71 5.23
CA ALA A 339 -11.24 18.16 5.36
C ALA A 339 -11.58 18.66 6.77
N ARG A 340 -12.68 18.16 7.36
CA ARG A 340 -13.06 18.48 8.75
C ARG A 340 -11.99 18.01 9.75
N LEU A 341 -11.44 16.81 9.57
CA LEU A 341 -10.38 16.28 10.44
C LEU A 341 -9.08 17.09 10.31
N VAL A 342 -8.72 17.54 9.11
CA VAL A 342 -7.61 18.49 8.90
C VAL A 342 -7.88 19.80 9.65
N SER A 343 -9.12 20.31 9.64
CA SER A 343 -9.50 21.50 10.41
C SER A 343 -9.31 21.31 11.91
N VAL A 344 -9.79 20.18 12.47
CA VAL A 344 -9.62 19.83 13.89
C VAL A 344 -8.14 19.81 14.28
N ARG A 345 -7.30 19.10 13.53
CA ARG A 345 -5.86 19.00 13.81
C ARG A 345 -5.17 20.36 13.70
N ALA A 346 -5.55 21.19 12.73
CA ALA A 346 -5.02 22.54 12.58
C ALA A 346 -5.42 23.47 13.74
N LEU A 347 -6.64 23.34 14.28
CA LEU A 347 -7.07 24.06 15.49
C LEU A 347 -6.29 23.62 16.73
N ILE A 348 -6.03 22.32 16.87
CA ILE A 348 -5.18 21.79 17.95
C ILE A 348 -3.77 22.37 17.85
N ALA A 349 -3.16 22.34 16.65
CA ALA A 349 -1.84 22.93 16.40
C ALA A 349 -1.80 24.45 16.67
N ALA A 350 -2.92 25.15 16.48
CA ALA A 350 -3.06 26.58 16.78
C ALA A 350 -3.38 26.89 18.26
N GLY A 351 -3.56 25.87 19.12
CA GLY A 351 -3.91 26.02 20.54
C GLY A 351 -5.41 26.28 20.81
N HIS A 352 -6.27 26.20 19.81
CA HIS A 352 -7.71 26.53 19.91
C HIS A 352 -8.56 25.31 20.26
N LEU A 353 -8.36 24.77 21.47
CA LEU A 353 -8.92 23.47 21.87
C LEU A 353 -10.45 23.42 21.97
N THR A 354 -11.08 24.51 22.41
CA THR A 354 -12.56 24.59 22.47
C THR A 354 -13.14 24.54 21.06
N ALA A 355 -12.59 25.33 20.13
CA ALA A 355 -13.00 25.31 18.73
C ALA A 355 -12.74 23.94 18.10
N ALA A 356 -11.61 23.29 18.40
CA ALA A 356 -11.30 21.95 17.92
C ALA A 356 -12.33 20.91 18.41
N ALA A 357 -12.73 20.98 19.69
CA ALA A 357 -13.72 20.08 20.26
C ALA A 357 -15.12 20.29 19.66
N SER A 358 -15.53 21.55 19.48
CA SER A 358 -16.78 21.88 18.79
C SER A 358 -16.76 21.38 17.35
N THR A 359 -15.68 21.63 16.61
CA THR A 359 -15.49 21.17 15.22
C THR A 359 -15.48 19.64 15.13
N ALA A 360 -14.91 18.95 16.13
CA ALA A 360 -14.84 17.50 16.19
C ALA A 360 -16.20 16.83 16.36
N THR A 361 -17.15 17.51 17.02
CA THR A 361 -18.49 17.00 17.33
C THR A 361 -19.59 17.58 16.42
N ALA A 362 -19.33 18.71 15.78
CA ALA A 362 -20.26 19.34 14.85
C ALA A 362 -20.61 18.39 13.69
N PRO A 363 -21.88 18.36 13.27
CA PRO A 363 -22.23 17.74 12.00
C PRO A 363 -21.46 18.44 10.87
N PRO A 364 -21.18 17.74 9.75
CA PRO A 364 -20.61 18.40 8.58
C PRO A 364 -21.49 19.62 8.23
N PRO A 365 -20.88 20.79 7.96
CA PRO A 365 -21.63 22.00 7.66
C PRO A 365 -22.61 21.72 6.52
N THR A 366 -23.89 22.00 6.76
CA THR A 366 -24.92 21.91 5.72
C THR A 366 -24.68 22.99 4.68
N PRO A 367 -24.84 22.71 3.39
CA PRO A 367 -24.75 23.73 2.37
C PRO A 367 -25.77 24.84 2.68
N PRO A 368 -25.44 26.12 2.41
CA PRO A 368 -26.47 27.15 2.39
C PRO A 368 -27.58 26.72 1.42
N PRO A 369 -28.86 27.04 1.69
CA PRO A 369 -29.91 26.78 0.72
C PRO A 369 -29.50 27.40 -0.63
N PRO A 370 -29.72 26.72 -1.76
CA PRO A 370 -29.47 27.33 -3.05
C PRO A 370 -30.22 28.66 -3.10
N ASP A 371 -29.58 29.70 -3.65
CA ASP A 371 -30.30 30.92 -3.98
C ASP A 371 -31.56 30.51 -4.74
N PRO A 372 -32.75 31.01 -4.36
CA PRO A 372 -33.95 30.71 -5.11
C PRO A 372 -33.65 31.05 -6.57
N ALA A 373 -33.78 30.05 -7.45
CA ALA A 373 -33.68 30.27 -8.89
C ALA A 373 -34.50 31.52 -9.23
N PRO A 374 -34.02 32.40 -10.14
CA PRO A 374 -34.78 33.59 -10.51
C PRO A 374 -36.20 33.13 -10.86
N HIS A 375 -37.15 33.59 -10.05
CA HIS A 375 -38.55 33.19 -10.17
C HIS A 375 -38.96 33.32 -11.63
N ALA A 376 -39.51 32.23 -12.19
CA ALA A 376 -40.28 32.33 -13.42
C ALA A 376 -41.30 33.47 -13.24
N PRO A 377 -41.48 34.35 -14.23
CA PRO A 377 -42.37 35.50 -14.09
C PRO A 377 -43.76 35.02 -13.68
N ALA A 378 -44.31 35.63 -12.64
CA ALA A 378 -45.64 35.33 -12.14
C ALA A 378 -46.68 35.43 -13.27
N PRO A 379 -47.63 34.47 -13.38
CA PRO A 379 -48.74 34.61 -14.31
C PRO A 379 -49.60 35.83 -13.91
N PRO A 380 -50.22 36.53 -14.88
CA PRO A 380 -50.99 37.74 -14.62
C PRO A 380 -52.19 37.47 -13.70
N PRO A 381 -52.56 38.42 -12.83
CA PRO A 381 -53.67 38.24 -11.91
C PRO A 381 -54.97 38.46 -12.69
N ASP A 382 -55.74 37.39 -12.91
CA ASP A 382 -57.21 37.41 -12.94
C ASP A 382 -57.77 36.00 -13.23
N ALA A 383 -58.11 35.27 -12.16
CA ALA A 383 -59.10 34.19 -12.19
C ALA A 383 -59.64 33.96 -10.75
N PRO A 384 -60.96 33.81 -10.56
CA PRO A 384 -61.62 33.84 -9.24
C PRO A 384 -61.47 32.52 -8.45
N PRO A 385 -61.67 32.54 -7.11
CA PRO A 385 -61.33 31.44 -6.23
C PRO A 385 -62.36 30.31 -6.25
N GLY A 386 -61.89 29.08 -6.46
CA GLY A 386 -62.68 27.85 -6.24
C GLY A 386 -62.53 27.33 -4.81
N GLU A 387 -63.65 26.97 -4.20
CA GLU A 387 -63.81 26.49 -2.83
C GLU A 387 -62.99 25.23 -2.47
N PRO A 388 -62.57 25.06 -1.21
CA PRO A 388 -61.95 23.83 -0.72
C PRO A 388 -63.00 22.82 -0.21
N PRO A 389 -62.83 21.50 -0.44
CA PRO A 389 -63.67 20.50 0.22
C PRO A 389 -63.13 20.16 1.63
N PRO A 390 -64.00 19.67 2.55
CA PRO A 390 -63.75 19.71 3.98
C PRO A 390 -62.98 18.48 4.51
N HIS A 391 -62.21 18.74 5.57
CA HIS A 391 -61.69 17.74 6.50
C HIS A 391 -62.79 17.24 7.45
N THR A 392 -62.81 15.95 7.79
CA THR A 392 -63.19 15.40 9.12
C THR A 392 -62.88 13.89 9.22
N PRO A 393 -62.83 13.26 10.41
CA PRO A 393 -61.64 12.53 10.86
C PRO A 393 -61.88 11.05 11.23
N ALA A 394 -60.82 10.45 11.77
CA ALA A 394 -60.67 9.06 12.23
C ALA A 394 -61.80 8.47 13.09
N SER A 395 -61.97 7.15 12.97
CA SER A 395 -62.55 6.31 14.02
C SER A 395 -61.91 4.90 14.01
N ALA A 396 -61.46 4.48 15.19
CA ALA A 396 -60.92 3.16 15.49
C ALA A 396 -62.06 2.22 15.91
N SER A 397 -61.99 0.92 15.56
CA SER A 397 -62.63 -0.14 16.34
C SER A 397 -62.26 -1.56 15.88
N ARG A 398 -61.71 -2.33 16.84
CA ARG A 398 -61.97 -3.75 17.15
C ARG A 398 -61.73 -4.86 16.10
N ALA A 399 -60.76 -5.72 16.43
CA ALA A 399 -60.86 -7.17 16.24
C ALA A 399 -61.83 -7.80 17.27
N PRO A 400 -62.36 -9.02 17.02
CA PRO A 400 -61.81 -10.21 17.72
C PRO A 400 -61.86 -11.52 16.86
N SER A 401 -60.85 -12.40 16.95
CA SER A 401 -60.79 -13.66 17.72
C SER A 401 -61.31 -14.95 17.04
N GLY A 402 -60.50 -16.03 17.09
CA GLY A 402 -60.97 -17.44 17.02
C GLY A 402 -59.95 -18.41 16.40
N GLY A 403 -59.42 -19.39 17.16
CA GLY A 403 -58.40 -20.39 16.75
C GLY A 403 -58.97 -21.63 16.03
N PRO A 404 -58.46 -22.88 16.20
CA PRO A 404 -57.20 -23.40 16.78
C PRO A 404 -56.49 -24.45 15.83
N PRO A 405 -55.46 -25.22 16.27
CA PRO A 405 -54.39 -25.82 15.42
C PRO A 405 -54.49 -27.36 15.23
N LEU A 406 -53.73 -27.93 14.29
CA LEU A 406 -53.36 -29.36 14.26
C LEU A 406 -51.99 -29.65 13.61
N ASP A 407 -51.35 -30.70 14.14
CA ASP A 407 -49.95 -31.16 14.07
C ASP A 407 -49.48 -31.85 12.76
N GLY A 408 -48.15 -31.91 12.58
CA GLY A 408 -47.44 -32.97 11.82
C GLY A 408 -46.04 -32.57 11.27
N PRO A 409 -44.93 -33.33 11.52
CA PRO A 409 -43.58 -33.02 11.04
C PRO A 409 -43.14 -33.92 9.84
N PRO A 410 -41.88 -33.85 9.33
CA PRO A 410 -41.47 -33.41 7.98
C PRO A 410 -41.18 -34.58 7.00
N PRO A 411 -40.65 -34.36 5.77
CA PRO A 411 -39.19 -34.49 5.59
C PRO A 411 -38.53 -33.66 4.45
N ASP A 412 -37.20 -33.78 4.45
CA ASP A 412 -36.11 -33.23 3.64
C ASP A 412 -36.27 -33.13 2.10
N GLY A 413 -35.59 -32.12 1.55
CA GLY A 413 -35.14 -32.06 0.15
C GLY A 413 -35.13 -30.65 -0.43
N PRO A 414 -33.99 -30.08 -0.87
CA PRO A 414 -33.97 -28.74 -1.46
C PRO A 414 -34.29 -28.77 -2.95
N PRO A 415 -35.03 -27.77 -3.45
CA PRO A 415 -34.77 -27.28 -4.80
C PRO A 415 -34.72 -25.73 -4.89
N PRO A 416 -34.28 -25.19 -6.04
CA PRO A 416 -33.71 -23.85 -6.15
C PRO A 416 -34.69 -22.77 -6.66
N ASP A 417 -34.22 -21.52 -6.53
CA ASP A 417 -34.59 -20.28 -7.23
C ASP A 417 -36.03 -19.73 -7.15
N GLY A 418 -36.15 -18.48 -6.70
CA GLY A 418 -37.12 -17.54 -7.27
C GLY A 418 -37.87 -16.56 -6.32
N ILE A 419 -37.43 -15.29 -6.33
CA ILE A 419 -38.22 -14.03 -6.36
C ILE A 419 -39.48 -13.88 -5.45
N LEU A 420 -39.49 -12.88 -4.54
CA LEU A 420 -40.38 -11.68 -4.57
C LEU A 420 -40.36 -10.81 -3.29
N ALA A 421 -40.79 -9.57 -3.51
CA ALA A 421 -40.71 -8.35 -2.70
C ALA A 421 -41.59 -8.27 -1.42
N ALA A 422 -41.12 -7.40 -0.52
CA ALA A 422 -41.83 -6.38 0.30
C ALA A 422 -43.04 -6.74 1.20
N GLY A 423 -43.00 -6.26 2.46
CA GLY A 423 -44.21 -6.06 3.28
C GLY A 423 -44.00 -5.84 4.79
N ALA A 424 -43.90 -4.57 5.18
CA ALA A 424 -43.90 -3.91 6.50
C ALA A 424 -44.55 -4.56 7.76
N GLY A 425 -43.97 -4.24 8.94
CA GLY A 425 -44.76 -3.87 10.13
C GLY A 425 -44.21 -4.28 11.51
N GLN A 426 -43.38 -3.45 12.15
CA GLN A 426 -43.35 -3.28 13.61
C GLN A 426 -42.63 -1.98 13.99
N GLY A 427 -43.30 -1.15 14.82
CA GLY A 427 -42.93 0.23 15.12
C GLY A 427 -41.71 0.42 16.03
N PRO A 428 -41.17 1.64 16.11
CA PRO A 428 -39.91 1.91 16.80
C PRO A 428 -40.12 2.08 18.32
N ALA A 429 -39.51 1.18 19.10
CA ALA A 429 -39.13 1.50 20.48
C ALA A 429 -37.88 2.41 20.46
N PRO A 430 -37.71 3.34 21.41
CA PRO A 430 -36.65 4.34 21.36
C PRO A 430 -35.29 3.70 21.69
N LEU A 431 -34.58 3.27 20.65
CA LEU A 431 -33.20 2.82 20.76
C LEU A 431 -32.28 4.04 20.89
N SER A 432 -31.64 4.10 22.05
CA SER A 432 -30.54 4.98 22.42
C SER A 432 -29.48 5.01 21.30
N ARG A 433 -29.33 6.18 20.67
CA ARG A 433 -28.35 6.44 19.61
C ARG A 433 -26.93 6.47 20.17
N THR A 434 -26.30 5.31 20.26
CA THR A 434 -24.84 5.21 20.24
C THR A 434 -24.41 5.04 18.78
N GLY A 435 -23.58 5.97 18.29
CA GLY A 435 -23.30 6.20 16.87
C GLY A 435 -22.52 5.07 16.17
N GLY A 436 -23.23 4.08 15.66
CA GLY A 436 -22.73 3.20 14.60
C GLY A 436 -22.70 3.95 13.25
N ARG A 437 -21.51 4.40 12.83
CA ARG A 437 -21.24 4.89 11.45
C ARG A 437 -20.87 3.69 10.53
N PRO A 438 -21.07 3.80 9.20
CA PRO A 438 -21.37 2.65 8.33
C PRO A 438 -20.15 1.78 8.02
N ARG A 439 -20.42 0.50 7.75
CA ARG A 439 -19.52 -0.41 7.03
C ARG A 439 -19.23 0.22 5.64
N GLY A 440 -18.00 0.67 5.37
CA GLY A 440 -17.60 1.17 4.04
C GLY A 440 -16.66 2.38 4.01
N GLU A 441 -16.38 3.04 5.12
CA GLU A 441 -15.49 4.23 5.13
C GLU A 441 -14.01 3.89 4.85
N PRO A 442 -13.30 4.69 4.02
CA PRO A 442 -11.88 4.50 3.71
C PRO A 442 -10.95 4.41 4.94
N LEU A 443 -9.91 3.60 4.83
CA LEU A 443 -8.96 3.36 5.92
C LEU A 443 -8.24 4.64 6.36
N ASP A 444 -7.82 5.48 5.43
CA ASP A 444 -7.11 6.74 5.69
C ASP A 444 -7.96 7.74 6.50
N VAL A 445 -9.25 7.89 6.17
CA VAL A 445 -10.20 8.71 6.93
C VAL A 445 -10.36 8.17 8.36
N ARG A 446 -10.50 6.85 8.50
CA ARG A 446 -10.61 6.19 9.81
C ARG A 446 -9.35 6.38 10.66
N LEU A 447 -8.15 6.25 10.07
CA LEU A 447 -6.87 6.48 10.74
C LEU A 447 -6.72 7.94 11.15
N MET A 448 -6.99 8.88 10.23
CA MET A 448 -6.96 10.32 10.49
C MET A 448 -7.92 10.71 11.61
N ARG A 449 -9.11 10.09 11.68
CA ARG A 449 -10.05 10.31 12.79
C ARG A 449 -9.46 9.87 14.11
N ARG A 450 -8.90 8.66 14.19
CA ARG A 450 -8.31 8.15 15.43
C ARG A 450 -7.15 9.02 15.89
N LEU A 451 -6.37 9.54 14.94
CA LEU A 451 -5.28 10.47 15.22
C LEU A 451 -5.81 11.81 15.76
N ALA A 452 -6.77 12.44 15.09
CA ALA A 452 -7.36 13.70 15.53
C ALA A 452 -8.05 13.59 16.91
N GLU A 453 -8.78 12.49 17.16
CA GLU A 453 -9.38 12.19 18.47
C GLU A 453 -8.31 12.03 19.55
N ALA A 454 -7.19 11.36 19.23
CA ALA A 454 -6.09 11.16 20.15
C ALA A 454 -5.31 12.45 20.44
N GLU A 455 -5.06 13.29 19.44
CA GLU A 455 -4.43 14.59 19.57
C GLU A 455 -5.28 15.53 20.42
N LEU A 456 -6.60 15.59 20.17
CA LEU A 456 -7.53 16.42 20.93
C LEU A 456 -7.60 15.98 22.40
N ALA A 457 -7.75 14.68 22.66
CA ALA A 457 -7.77 14.15 24.01
C ALA A 457 -6.45 14.43 24.73
N GLY A 458 -5.31 14.29 24.04
CA GLY A 458 -3.99 14.61 24.58
C GLY A 458 -3.86 16.08 24.96
N ALA A 459 -4.25 16.99 24.07
CA ALA A 459 -4.20 18.43 24.29
C ALA A 459 -5.11 18.90 25.44
N GLN A 460 -6.20 18.16 25.71
CA GLN A 460 -7.10 18.41 26.85
C GLN A 460 -6.64 17.72 28.15
N GLY A 461 -5.45 17.13 28.20
CA GLY A 461 -4.93 16.42 29.37
C GLY A 461 -5.59 15.04 29.62
N ARG A 462 -6.48 14.58 28.74
CA ARG A 462 -7.18 13.27 28.83
C ARG A 462 -6.33 12.14 28.26
N ARG A 463 -5.15 11.94 28.84
CA ARG A 463 -4.12 10.98 28.42
C ARG A 463 -4.65 9.55 28.19
N GLY A 464 -5.42 9.00 29.11
CA GLY A 464 -5.94 7.63 29.01
C GLY A 464 -6.83 7.43 27.78
N GLN A 465 -7.63 8.45 27.45
CA GLN A 465 -8.44 8.45 26.25
C GLN A 465 -7.58 8.61 24.99
N ALA A 466 -6.56 9.49 25.00
CA ALA A 466 -5.64 9.63 23.89
C ALA A 466 -4.98 8.28 23.54
N LEU A 467 -4.42 7.60 24.54
CA LEU A 467 -3.81 6.27 24.38
C LEU A 467 -4.82 5.21 23.89
N ARG A 468 -6.08 5.26 24.35
CA ARG A 468 -7.14 4.38 23.84
C ARG A 468 -7.41 4.62 22.35
N LYS A 469 -7.51 5.87 21.91
CA LYS A 469 -7.75 6.23 20.51
C LYS A 469 -6.59 5.84 19.60
N VAL A 470 -5.34 6.03 20.05
CA VAL A 470 -4.18 5.51 19.33
C VAL A 470 -4.25 3.99 19.20
N ARG A 471 -4.59 3.27 20.29
CA ARG A 471 -4.70 1.80 20.25
C ARG A 471 -5.78 1.33 19.28
N GLU A 472 -6.94 1.99 19.26
CA GLU A 472 -8.00 1.75 18.29
C GLU A 472 -7.49 1.96 16.85
N GLY A 473 -6.72 3.01 16.59
CA GLY A 473 -6.12 3.27 15.27
C GLY A 473 -5.09 2.22 14.84
N LEU A 474 -4.14 1.87 15.72
CA LEU A 474 -3.11 0.85 15.43
C LEU A 474 -3.73 -0.55 15.24
N ALA A 475 -4.87 -0.84 15.87
CA ALA A 475 -5.61 -2.08 15.62
C ALA A 475 -6.20 -2.15 14.20
N LEU A 476 -6.54 -1.00 13.58
CA LEU A 476 -6.97 -0.97 12.18
C LEU A 476 -5.82 -1.35 11.24
N ILE A 477 -4.63 -0.83 11.52
CA ILE A 477 -3.41 -1.10 10.75
C ILE A 477 -3.02 -2.56 10.86
N ASP A 478 -3.06 -3.10 12.07
CA ASP A 478 -2.78 -4.51 12.35
C ASP A 478 -3.79 -5.45 11.66
N SER A 479 -5.07 -5.08 11.65
CA SER A 479 -6.10 -5.82 10.89
C SER A 479 -5.89 -5.73 9.37
N HIS A 480 -5.41 -4.59 8.86
CA HIS A 480 -5.09 -4.43 7.44
C HIS A 480 -3.88 -5.26 7.05
N ARG A 481 -2.81 -5.21 7.87
CA ARG A 481 -1.58 -5.98 7.70
C ARG A 481 -1.84 -7.49 7.62
N GLY A 482 -2.73 -8.02 8.46
CA GLY A 482 -3.05 -9.44 8.47
C GLY A 482 -3.66 -10.00 7.18
N ARG A 483 -4.06 -9.15 6.22
CA ARG A 483 -4.59 -9.55 4.90
C ARG A 483 -3.52 -9.64 3.83
N LEU A 484 -2.26 -9.33 4.14
CA LEU A 484 -1.18 -9.19 3.16
C LEU A 484 -0.22 -10.38 3.28
N GLY A 485 0.11 -11.01 2.15
CA GLY A 485 1.02 -12.17 2.11
C GLY A 485 2.49 -11.80 1.87
N SER A 486 2.76 -10.64 1.27
CA SER A 486 4.12 -10.21 0.89
C SER A 486 4.85 -9.46 2.01
N LEU A 487 6.14 -9.75 2.19
CA LEU A 487 6.99 -9.06 3.16
C LEU A 487 7.11 -7.54 2.89
N ASP A 488 7.17 -7.14 1.61
CA ASP A 488 7.20 -5.73 1.22
C ASP A 488 5.96 -5.00 1.75
N MET A 489 4.79 -5.60 1.58
CA MET A 489 3.52 -5.02 2.00
C MET A 489 3.35 -5.03 3.52
N LEU A 490 3.72 -6.13 4.18
CA LEU A 490 3.65 -6.26 5.64
C LEU A 490 4.45 -5.16 6.34
N THR A 491 5.64 -4.85 5.82
CA THR A 491 6.51 -3.78 6.34
C THR A 491 6.05 -2.38 5.89
N GLY A 492 5.58 -2.22 4.65
CA GLY A 492 5.09 -0.94 4.12
C GLY A 492 3.94 -0.33 4.92
N VAL A 493 3.01 -1.17 5.40
CA VAL A 493 1.81 -0.73 6.13
C VAL A 493 2.11 0.07 7.40
N ALA A 494 3.30 -0.08 7.98
CA ALA A 494 3.71 0.71 9.14
C ALA A 494 3.74 2.23 8.85
N ALA A 495 3.99 2.64 7.60
CA ALA A 495 3.98 4.04 7.18
C ALA A 495 2.61 4.70 7.39
N LEU A 496 1.51 3.97 7.16
CA LEU A 496 0.13 4.47 7.35
C LEU A 496 -0.16 4.84 8.81
N GLY A 497 0.61 4.29 9.75
CA GLY A 497 0.44 4.46 11.19
C GLY A 497 1.49 5.31 11.89
N ALA A 498 2.45 5.88 11.15
CA ALA A 498 3.62 6.53 11.75
C ALA A 498 3.22 7.65 12.74
N ASP A 499 2.25 8.49 12.37
CA ASP A 499 1.75 9.57 13.23
C ASP A 499 1.07 9.05 14.51
N LEU A 500 0.23 8.01 14.38
CA LEU A 500 -0.43 7.36 15.51
C LEU A 500 0.59 6.74 16.46
N ALA A 501 1.57 6.01 15.91
CA ALA A 501 2.64 5.38 16.66
C ALA A 501 3.47 6.41 17.42
N ALA A 502 3.88 7.48 16.75
CA ALA A 502 4.66 8.56 17.35
C ALA A 502 3.86 9.29 18.45
N HIS A 503 2.56 9.54 18.24
CA HIS A 503 1.70 10.16 19.25
C HIS A 503 1.51 9.24 20.47
N GLY A 504 1.28 7.95 20.25
CA GLY A 504 1.16 6.95 21.32
C GLY A 504 2.41 6.88 22.19
N LEU A 505 3.59 6.87 21.57
CA LEU A 505 4.87 6.81 22.30
C LEU A 505 5.18 8.12 23.05
N ARG A 506 4.93 9.30 22.43
CA ARG A 506 5.04 10.59 23.12
C ARG A 506 4.08 10.69 24.31
N ALA A 507 2.84 10.27 24.11
CA ALA A 507 1.87 10.18 25.18
C ALA A 507 2.42 9.25 26.28
N ALA A 508 2.82 8.02 25.97
CA ALA A 508 3.40 7.08 26.94
C ALA A 508 4.56 7.70 27.76
N LEU A 509 5.49 8.41 27.12
CA LEU A 509 6.60 9.09 27.78
C LEU A 509 6.15 10.18 28.76
N ALA A 510 5.15 10.99 28.39
CA ALA A 510 4.66 12.08 29.22
C ALA A 510 4.07 11.63 30.58
N GLY A 511 3.87 10.34 30.80
CA GLY A 511 3.29 9.80 32.04
C GLY A 511 4.30 9.08 32.90
N GLY A 512 5.57 9.07 32.48
CA GLY A 512 6.68 8.65 33.31
C GLY A 512 6.81 7.15 33.59
N SER A 513 5.84 6.31 33.24
CA SER A 513 5.90 4.86 33.50
C SER A 513 6.76 4.13 32.45
N PRO A 514 7.93 3.58 32.82
CA PRO A 514 8.79 2.85 31.88
C PRO A 514 8.10 1.62 31.30
N ARG A 515 7.32 0.88 32.11
CA ARG A 515 6.53 -0.28 31.66
C ARG A 515 5.49 0.10 30.60
N GLN A 516 4.86 1.27 30.74
CA GLN A 516 3.93 1.76 29.72
C GLN A 516 4.69 2.15 28.45
N VAL A 517 5.86 2.78 28.55
CA VAL A 517 6.72 3.11 27.40
C VAL A 517 7.13 1.83 26.65
N PHE A 518 7.55 0.77 27.36
CA PHE A 518 7.81 -0.55 26.79
C PHE A 518 6.61 -1.09 25.98
N ALA A 519 5.44 -1.13 26.61
CA ALA A 519 4.24 -1.67 25.97
C ALA A 519 3.80 -0.87 24.73
N TRP A 520 4.20 0.41 24.65
CA TRP A 520 3.95 1.27 23.49
C TRP A 520 5.04 1.17 22.44
N SER A 521 6.32 1.03 22.82
CA SER A 521 7.39 0.75 21.85
C SER A 521 7.12 -0.56 21.12
N GLU A 522 6.78 -1.62 21.85
CA GLU A 522 6.48 -2.95 21.30
C GLU A 522 5.18 -3.02 20.49
N ARG A 523 4.31 -2.01 20.57
CA ARG A 523 3.09 -1.92 19.73
C ARG A 523 3.34 -1.18 18.42
N CYS A 524 4.39 -0.37 18.39
CA CYS A 524 4.69 0.54 17.29
C CYS A 524 5.87 0.07 16.43
N ARG A 525 6.67 -0.87 16.92
CA ARG A 525 7.91 -1.30 16.28
C ARG A 525 7.85 -2.72 15.72
N ALA A 526 8.53 -2.98 14.61
CA ALA A 526 8.77 -4.32 14.04
C ALA A 526 7.50 -5.20 14.02
N GLN A 527 6.36 -4.62 13.64
CA GLN A 527 5.07 -5.30 13.72
C GLN A 527 4.87 -6.30 12.59
N ALA A 528 5.61 -6.19 11.49
CA ALA A 528 5.58 -7.17 10.42
C ALA A 528 6.02 -8.56 10.90
N PHE A 529 6.98 -8.64 11.84
CA PHE A 529 7.49 -9.92 12.35
C PHE A 529 6.44 -10.74 13.11
N ARG A 530 5.29 -10.13 13.41
CA ARG A 530 4.17 -10.84 14.02
C ARG A 530 3.43 -11.73 13.04
N PHE A 531 3.72 -11.61 11.75
CA PHE A 531 3.07 -12.32 10.66
C PHE A 531 4.14 -13.11 9.90
N ARG A 532 3.86 -14.39 9.62
CA ARG A 532 4.66 -15.14 8.66
C ARG A 532 4.22 -14.76 7.24
N PRO A 533 5.16 -14.37 6.35
CA PRO A 533 4.85 -14.19 4.93
C PRO A 533 4.23 -15.47 4.35
N THR A 534 3.31 -15.30 3.40
CA THR A 534 2.66 -16.43 2.73
C THR A 534 3.60 -16.99 1.67
N ARG A 535 3.81 -18.30 1.66
CA ARG A 535 4.59 -18.97 0.62
C ARG A 535 3.90 -18.78 -0.73
N ALA A 536 4.63 -18.24 -1.71
CA ALA A 536 4.12 -18.11 -3.06
C ALA A 536 3.93 -19.51 -3.68
N PRO A 537 2.80 -19.81 -4.32
CA PRO A 537 2.71 -20.97 -5.20
C PRO A 537 3.76 -20.82 -6.31
N GLU A 538 4.44 -21.91 -6.66
CA GLU A 538 5.30 -21.89 -7.84
C GLU A 538 4.43 -21.70 -9.09
N ASP A 539 4.66 -20.61 -9.82
CA ASP A 539 4.10 -20.41 -11.14
C ASP A 539 5.22 -20.29 -12.18
N GLU A 540 4.92 -20.74 -13.40
CA GLU A 540 5.91 -20.84 -14.49
C GLU A 540 6.55 -19.48 -14.77
N ARG A 541 5.76 -18.40 -14.74
CA ARG A 541 6.23 -17.05 -15.06
C ARG A 541 7.22 -16.49 -14.03
N THR A 542 7.00 -16.70 -12.73
CA THR A 542 7.96 -16.28 -11.70
C THR A 542 9.21 -17.15 -11.78
N ALA A 543 9.06 -18.46 -12.05
CA ALA A 543 10.19 -19.37 -12.23
C ALA A 543 11.06 -18.97 -13.44
N GLU A 544 10.47 -18.64 -14.59
CA GLU A 544 11.16 -18.14 -15.78
C GLU A 544 11.88 -16.81 -15.51
N ALA A 545 11.18 -15.84 -14.89
CA ALA A 545 11.77 -14.54 -14.58
C ALA A 545 12.96 -14.66 -13.62
N LEU A 546 12.85 -15.55 -12.63
CA LEU A 546 13.91 -15.83 -11.66
C LEU A 546 15.10 -16.56 -12.31
N ALA A 547 14.84 -17.51 -13.22
CA ALA A 547 15.89 -18.18 -13.98
C ALA A 547 16.65 -17.20 -14.89
N GLU A 548 15.94 -16.34 -15.63
CA GLU A 548 16.55 -15.29 -16.44
C GLU A 548 17.36 -14.33 -15.57
N LEU A 549 16.80 -13.89 -14.42
CA LEU A 549 17.48 -12.99 -13.50
C LEU A 549 18.80 -13.57 -12.99
N ARG A 550 18.83 -14.87 -12.66
CA ARG A 550 20.07 -15.55 -12.23
C ARG A 550 21.12 -15.58 -13.33
N GLN A 551 20.72 -15.94 -14.55
CA GLN A 551 21.63 -15.96 -15.70
C GLN A 551 22.24 -14.57 -15.95
N LEU A 552 21.40 -13.52 -15.92
CA LEU A 552 21.86 -12.15 -16.11
C LEU A 552 22.75 -11.66 -14.96
N ALA A 553 22.42 -12.01 -13.72
CA ALA A 553 23.24 -11.69 -12.57
C ALA A 553 24.64 -12.33 -12.65
N GLN A 554 24.72 -13.60 -13.07
CA GLN A 554 25.99 -14.30 -13.28
C GLN A 554 26.80 -13.65 -14.39
N GLN A 555 26.15 -13.28 -15.51
CA GLN A 555 26.82 -12.58 -16.60
C GLN A 555 27.33 -11.20 -16.17
N MET A 556 26.55 -10.45 -15.38
CA MET A 556 26.97 -9.17 -14.82
C MET A 556 28.20 -9.31 -13.91
N HIS A 557 28.25 -10.34 -13.07
CA HIS A 557 29.40 -10.60 -12.20
C HIS A 557 30.67 -10.86 -13.04
N ALA A 558 30.57 -11.69 -14.07
CA ALA A 558 31.69 -11.95 -14.98
C ALA A 558 32.13 -10.70 -15.75
N ASP A 559 31.18 -9.88 -16.22
CA ASP A 559 31.48 -8.61 -16.90
C ASP A 559 32.17 -7.61 -15.95
N GLU A 560 31.72 -7.50 -14.70
CA GLU A 560 32.32 -6.63 -13.68
C GLU A 560 33.75 -7.05 -13.34
N ALA A 561 34.01 -8.36 -13.20
CA ALA A 561 35.35 -8.90 -13.01
C ALA A 561 36.28 -8.58 -14.20
N ALA A 562 35.73 -8.53 -15.42
CA ALA A 562 36.42 -8.10 -16.63
C ALA A 562 36.51 -6.57 -16.82
N GLY A 563 35.93 -5.77 -15.90
CA GLY A 563 35.93 -4.31 -15.97
C GLY A 563 34.91 -3.70 -16.95
N HIS A 564 33.99 -4.50 -17.50
CA HIS A 564 32.93 -4.05 -18.39
C HIS A 564 31.70 -3.61 -17.62
N ARG A 565 31.04 -2.54 -18.07
CA ARG A 565 29.74 -2.10 -17.53
C ARG A 565 28.68 -2.23 -18.61
N ARG A 566 27.61 -3.00 -18.34
CA ARG A 566 26.47 -3.16 -19.26
C ARG A 566 25.17 -2.62 -18.64
N PRO A 567 24.88 -1.32 -18.81
CA PRO A 567 23.67 -0.70 -18.26
C PRO A 567 22.37 -1.40 -18.71
N ALA A 568 22.34 -1.95 -19.92
CA ALA A 568 21.19 -2.68 -20.45
C ALA A 568 20.86 -3.96 -19.66
N LEU A 569 21.87 -4.73 -19.25
CA LEU A 569 21.67 -5.93 -18.42
C LEU A 569 21.12 -5.56 -17.05
N ARG A 570 21.72 -4.55 -16.41
CA ARG A 570 21.22 -4.05 -15.11
C ARG A 570 19.78 -3.60 -15.19
N ARG A 571 19.39 -2.89 -16.26
CA ARG A 571 17.98 -2.50 -16.47
C ARG A 571 17.08 -3.72 -16.59
N ARG A 572 17.48 -4.74 -17.35
CA ARG A 572 16.69 -5.98 -17.50
C ARG A 572 16.55 -6.73 -16.17
N CYS A 573 17.60 -6.80 -15.35
CA CYS A 573 17.51 -7.36 -14.00
C CYS A 573 16.46 -6.62 -13.15
N LEU A 574 16.51 -5.29 -13.12
CA LEU A 574 15.52 -4.49 -12.38
C LEU A 574 14.08 -4.71 -12.88
N GLU A 575 13.89 -4.90 -14.20
CA GLU A 575 12.59 -5.23 -14.78
C GLU A 575 12.10 -6.63 -14.31
N LEU A 576 12.99 -7.63 -14.26
CA LEU A 576 12.66 -8.98 -13.78
C LEU A 576 12.37 -9.01 -12.27
N GLU A 577 13.17 -8.30 -11.47
CA GLU A 577 12.94 -8.13 -10.04
C GLU A 577 11.56 -7.53 -9.77
N GLN A 578 11.20 -6.49 -10.54
CA GLN A 578 9.88 -5.87 -10.44
C GLN A 578 8.75 -6.87 -10.75
N VAL A 579 8.88 -7.69 -11.80
CA VAL A 579 7.89 -8.73 -12.14
C VAL A 579 7.70 -9.72 -10.99
N ILE A 580 8.79 -10.18 -10.38
CA ILE A 580 8.76 -11.13 -9.26
C ILE A 580 8.09 -10.49 -8.02
N ARG A 581 8.42 -9.23 -7.70
CA ARG A 581 7.81 -8.49 -6.58
C ARG A 581 6.32 -8.28 -6.78
N GLU A 582 5.93 -7.81 -7.96
CA GLU A 582 4.53 -7.59 -8.31
C GLU A 582 3.70 -8.85 -8.20
N ARG A 583 4.29 -10.02 -8.46
CA ARG A 583 3.61 -11.29 -8.25
C ARG A 583 3.46 -11.60 -6.76
N GLY A 584 4.50 -11.39 -5.96
CA GLY A 584 4.43 -11.56 -4.51
C GLY A 584 3.36 -10.67 -3.85
N TRP A 585 3.17 -9.45 -4.35
CA TRP A 585 2.13 -8.51 -3.88
C TRP A 585 0.69 -8.99 -4.08
N GLN A 586 0.48 -9.99 -4.94
CA GLN A 586 -0.85 -10.55 -5.22
C GLN A 586 -1.25 -11.63 -4.21
N LEU A 587 -0.34 -12.03 -3.32
CA LEU A 587 -0.59 -13.08 -2.34
C LEU A 587 -1.46 -12.57 -1.18
N PRO A 588 -2.59 -13.23 -0.90
CA PRO A 588 -3.39 -12.92 0.28
C PRO A 588 -2.66 -13.33 1.55
N GLY A 589 -2.95 -12.66 2.66
CA GLY A 589 -2.46 -13.04 3.98
C GLY A 589 -3.26 -14.19 4.57
N VAL A 590 -2.61 -15.31 4.83
CA VAL A 590 -3.13 -16.43 5.61
C VAL A 590 -1.98 -16.97 6.45
N GLY A 591 -1.76 -16.37 7.62
CA GLY A 591 -0.59 -16.64 8.44
C GLY A 591 -0.89 -16.81 9.92
N GLU A 592 -0.06 -17.63 10.57
CA GLU A 592 0.10 -17.67 12.01
C GLU A 592 0.53 -16.30 12.53
N ARG A 593 -0.09 -15.86 13.63
CA ARG A 593 0.15 -14.53 14.21
C ARG A 593 0.75 -14.65 15.59
N LEU A 594 1.92 -14.05 15.79
CA LEU A 594 2.53 -13.97 17.12
C LEU A 594 1.72 -13.07 18.06
N ALA A 595 1.41 -13.63 19.22
CA ALA A 595 0.81 -12.90 20.33
C ALA A 595 1.80 -11.85 20.87
N PRO A 596 1.35 -10.67 21.32
CA PRO A 596 2.22 -9.68 21.96
C PRO A 596 2.96 -10.26 23.17
N ALA A 597 4.23 -9.88 23.36
CA ALA A 597 5.02 -10.31 24.52
C ALA A 597 4.71 -9.41 25.74
N PRO A 598 4.14 -9.95 26.84
CA PRO A 598 4.01 -9.18 28.07
C PRO A 598 5.39 -8.94 28.68
N VAL A 599 5.58 -7.74 29.25
CA VAL A 599 6.87 -7.34 29.85
C VAL A 599 7.38 -8.35 30.89
N ALA A 600 6.47 -8.97 31.66
CA ALA A 600 6.83 -9.96 32.67
C ALA A 600 7.49 -11.20 32.06
N ALA A 601 6.97 -11.72 30.94
CA ALA A 601 7.56 -12.88 30.27
C ALA A 601 8.93 -12.56 29.67
N VAL A 602 9.14 -11.33 29.20
CA VAL A 602 10.47 -10.87 28.74
C VAL A 602 11.43 -10.76 29.93
N GLN A 603 10.99 -10.21 31.06
CA GLN A 603 11.83 -10.07 32.25
C GLN A 603 12.24 -11.41 32.86
N GLU A 604 11.31 -12.37 32.91
CA GLU A 604 11.57 -13.75 33.35
C GLU A 604 12.62 -14.40 32.45
N ALA A 605 12.41 -14.34 31.14
CA ALA A 605 13.34 -14.89 30.15
C ALA A 605 14.76 -14.29 30.25
N LEU A 606 14.86 -12.98 30.51
CA LEU A 606 16.15 -12.32 30.68
C LEU A 606 16.87 -12.76 31.96
N ALA A 607 16.11 -12.97 33.04
CA ALA A 607 16.66 -13.38 34.33
C ALA A 607 17.24 -14.80 34.29
N ASP A 608 16.57 -15.73 33.60
CA ASP A 608 17.04 -17.12 33.42
C ASP A 608 18.46 -17.18 32.83
N ASP A 609 18.75 -16.30 31.86
CA ASP A 609 20.00 -16.33 31.11
C ASP A 609 21.07 -15.38 31.71
N GLY A 610 20.67 -14.58 32.72
CA GLY A 610 21.47 -13.50 33.30
C GLY A 610 21.67 -12.31 32.36
N PHE A 611 20.73 -12.04 31.45
CA PHE A 611 20.80 -10.95 30.48
C PHE A 611 20.09 -9.68 30.97
N ALA A 612 20.51 -8.54 30.44
CA ALA A 612 19.75 -7.31 30.47
C ALA A 612 19.29 -6.96 29.05
N MET A 613 18.11 -6.34 28.91
CA MET A 613 17.65 -5.83 27.63
C MET A 613 17.76 -4.31 27.58
N VAL A 614 18.29 -3.80 26.48
CA VAL A 614 18.36 -2.36 26.17
C VAL A 614 17.57 -2.11 24.89
N SER A 615 16.44 -1.42 25.00
CA SER A 615 15.66 -0.98 23.84
C SER A 615 15.90 0.51 23.59
N LEU A 616 16.57 0.82 22.49
CA LEU A 616 16.80 2.20 22.04
C LEU A 616 15.56 2.74 21.33
N LEU A 617 15.22 4.00 21.61
CA LEU A 617 14.06 4.68 21.03
C LEU A 617 14.46 6.09 20.55
N ASN A 618 13.97 6.48 19.38
CA ASN A 618 14.05 7.87 18.90
C ASN A 618 12.68 8.54 19.03
N VAL A 619 12.56 9.51 19.93
CA VAL A 619 11.30 10.26 20.11
C VAL A 619 11.55 11.75 20.13
N GLY A 620 10.98 12.46 19.16
CA GLY A 620 11.14 13.91 19.04
C GLY A 620 12.60 14.34 18.83
N GLY A 621 13.42 13.50 18.19
CA GLY A 621 14.85 13.74 17.98
C GLY A 621 15.75 13.40 19.17
N GLY A 622 15.18 12.98 20.30
CA GLY A 622 15.92 12.50 21.46
C GLY A 622 16.11 10.98 21.44
N LEU A 623 17.33 10.54 21.76
CA LEU A 623 17.68 9.14 21.99
C LEU A 623 17.39 8.77 23.45
N LEU A 624 16.61 7.72 23.63
CA LEU A 624 16.23 7.16 24.92
C LEU A 624 16.64 5.68 24.96
N ALA A 625 16.89 5.17 26.16
CA ALA A 625 17.08 3.74 26.39
C ALA A 625 16.11 3.26 27.45
N LEU A 626 15.31 2.25 27.08
CA LEU A 626 14.52 1.49 28.03
C LEU A 626 15.30 0.23 28.42
N VAL A 627 15.57 0.06 29.71
CA VAL A 627 16.42 -1.02 30.22
C VAL A 627 15.58 -1.97 31.08
N LEU A 628 15.60 -3.26 30.75
CA LEU A 628 15.02 -4.32 31.57
C LEU A 628 16.16 -5.14 32.16
N VAL A 629 16.27 -5.14 33.49
CA VAL A 629 17.32 -5.85 34.23
C VAL A 629 16.79 -6.15 35.63
N ASP A 630 17.13 -7.32 36.19
CA ASP A 630 16.75 -7.75 37.54
C ASP A 630 15.24 -7.59 37.87
N GLY A 631 14.37 -7.95 36.91
CA GLY A 631 12.91 -7.81 37.07
C GLY A 631 12.40 -6.36 37.09
N ARG A 632 13.26 -5.37 36.86
CA ARG A 632 12.92 -3.94 36.80
C ARG A 632 12.91 -3.42 35.38
N CYS A 633 12.28 -2.25 35.20
CA CYS A 633 12.14 -1.58 33.92
C CYS A 633 12.44 -0.09 34.13
N HIS A 634 13.52 0.39 33.53
CA HIS A 634 14.04 1.74 33.69
C HIS A 634 14.00 2.49 32.36
N LEU A 635 13.84 3.80 32.42
CA LEU A 635 13.90 4.67 31.24
C LEU A 635 15.00 5.71 31.46
N HIS A 636 15.98 5.72 30.56
CA HIS A 636 17.11 6.64 30.58
C HIS A 636 17.03 7.59 29.38
N ARG A 637 17.25 8.88 29.64
CA ARG A 637 17.49 9.87 28.58
C ARG A 637 18.97 9.86 28.27
N LEU A 638 19.33 9.69 27.00
CA LEU A 638 20.71 9.60 26.56
C LEU A 638 21.18 10.93 25.96
N SER A 639 20.98 11.12 24.65
CA SER A 639 21.49 12.25 23.88
C SER A 639 20.51 12.65 22.77
N ALA A 640 20.92 13.58 21.90
CA ALA A 640 20.23 13.77 20.62
C ALA A 640 20.52 12.59 19.68
N TYR A 641 19.52 12.15 18.91
CA TYR A 641 19.64 10.99 18.02
C TYR A 641 20.56 11.26 16.81
N GLU A 642 20.42 12.40 16.14
CA GLU A 642 21.03 12.60 14.83
C GLU A 642 22.58 12.56 14.82
N PRO A 643 23.28 13.15 15.81
CA PRO A 643 24.74 13.01 15.88
C PRO A 643 25.21 11.56 16.04
N VAL A 644 24.43 10.74 16.75
CA VAL A 644 24.74 9.31 16.98
C VAL A 644 24.48 8.50 15.70
N ALA A 645 23.39 8.79 15.00
CA ALA A 645 23.08 8.18 13.71
C ALA A 645 24.12 8.53 12.64
N GLU A 646 24.61 9.77 12.62
CA GLU A 646 25.69 10.20 11.74
C GLU A 646 27.01 9.46 12.04
N ALA A 647 27.35 9.32 13.32
CA ALA A 647 28.53 8.55 13.73
C ALA A 647 28.43 7.07 13.30
N ALA A 648 27.25 6.46 13.44
CA ALA A 648 27.00 5.09 12.95
C ALA A 648 27.18 4.97 11.42
N ARG A 649 26.65 5.92 10.65
CA ARG A 649 26.82 5.95 9.18
C ARG A 649 28.29 6.05 8.77
N ARG A 650 29.04 6.95 9.42
CA ARG A 650 30.48 7.13 9.16
C ARG A 650 31.27 5.89 9.54
N LEU A 651 31.00 5.31 10.71
CA LEU A 651 31.64 4.08 11.16
C LEU A 651 31.48 2.95 10.14
N ALA A 652 30.26 2.73 9.62
CA ALA A 652 30.02 1.71 8.61
C ALA A 652 30.84 1.97 7.32
N GLY A 653 30.92 3.23 6.87
CA GLY A 653 31.74 3.62 5.72
C GLY A 653 33.24 3.39 5.95
N ASP A 654 33.74 3.77 7.12
CA ASP A 654 35.15 3.64 7.50
C ASP A 654 35.57 2.16 7.63
N LEU A 655 34.75 1.32 8.26
CA LEU A 655 34.99 -0.12 8.37
C LEU A 655 35.00 -0.80 6.99
N ASN A 656 34.07 -0.42 6.12
CA ASN A 656 34.06 -0.90 4.74
C ASN A 656 35.31 -0.48 3.96
N ALA A 657 35.80 0.75 4.18
CA ALA A 657 37.04 1.22 3.56
C ALA A 657 38.25 0.43 4.09
N GLN A 658 38.32 0.19 5.40
CA GLN A 658 39.41 -0.53 6.09
C GLN A 658 39.58 -1.96 5.57
N ALA A 659 38.50 -2.64 5.20
CA ALA A 659 38.53 -3.98 4.61
C ALA A 659 39.06 -4.01 3.17
N GLY A 660 39.31 -2.86 2.53
CA GLY A 660 39.82 -2.77 1.16
C GLY A 660 41.27 -3.26 1.04
N ARG A 661 41.54 -4.07 0.01
CA ARG A 661 42.90 -4.52 -0.33
C ARG A 661 43.73 -3.32 -0.81
N ASN A 662 44.98 -3.18 -0.35
CA ASN A 662 45.98 -2.18 -0.78
C ASN A 662 45.78 -0.72 -0.33
N LEU A 663 45.24 -0.47 0.88
CA LEU A 663 45.29 0.87 1.49
C LEU A 663 46.72 1.32 1.79
N ARG A 664 47.09 2.53 1.34
CA ARG A 664 48.36 3.18 1.71
C ARG A 664 48.43 3.40 3.23
N PRO A 665 49.60 3.25 3.89
CA PRO A 665 49.71 3.36 5.35
C PRO A 665 49.14 4.66 5.93
N ALA A 666 49.37 5.81 5.29
CA ALA A 666 48.83 7.09 5.73
C ALA A 666 47.29 7.14 5.71
N LEU A 667 46.67 6.57 4.66
CA LEU A 667 45.20 6.52 4.56
C LEU A 667 44.61 5.53 5.58
N ARG A 668 45.30 4.40 5.82
CA ARG A 668 44.92 3.44 6.87
C ARG A 668 44.88 4.10 8.24
N ALA A 669 45.92 4.82 8.63
CA ALA A 669 45.98 5.52 9.92
C ALA A 669 44.85 6.56 10.08
N VAL A 670 44.49 7.27 9.01
CA VAL A 670 43.37 8.23 9.02
C VAL A 670 42.03 7.52 9.22
N ILE A 671 41.81 6.40 8.53
CA ILE A 671 40.58 5.60 8.68
C ILE A 671 40.50 5.02 10.09
N GLU A 672 41.57 4.43 10.61
CA GLU A 672 41.62 3.87 11.98
C GLU A 672 41.31 4.93 13.04
N ALA A 673 41.91 6.12 12.94
CA ALA A 673 41.61 7.24 13.83
C ALA A 673 40.15 7.73 13.71
N SER A 674 39.55 7.63 12.52
CA SER A 674 38.12 7.94 12.32
C SER A 674 37.23 6.89 12.97
N VAL A 675 37.53 5.59 12.79
CA VAL A 675 36.82 4.47 13.43
C VAL A 675 36.82 4.63 14.94
N GLU A 676 37.99 4.85 15.54
CA GLU A 676 38.12 5.06 17.00
C GLU A 676 37.29 6.25 17.47
N ARG A 677 37.29 7.36 16.71
CA ARG A 677 36.48 8.54 17.01
C ARG A 677 35.00 8.23 16.96
N GLN A 678 34.51 7.55 15.92
CA GLN A 678 33.08 7.22 15.80
C GLN A 678 32.64 6.24 16.89
N LEU A 679 33.45 5.22 17.20
CA LEU A 679 33.21 4.33 18.33
C LEU A 679 33.16 5.09 19.66
N GLY A 680 34.04 6.08 19.85
CA GLY A 680 34.01 6.98 21.00
C GLY A 680 32.72 7.80 21.11
N VAL A 681 32.22 8.36 20.00
CA VAL A 681 30.94 9.08 19.96
C VAL A 681 29.76 8.17 20.33
N LEU A 682 29.72 6.97 19.75
CA LEU A 682 28.69 5.97 20.04
C LEU A 682 28.74 5.51 21.51
N ALA A 683 29.94 5.20 22.04
CA ALA A 683 30.13 4.80 23.43
C ALA A 683 29.78 5.91 24.42
N ALA A 684 30.09 7.17 24.10
CA ALA A 684 29.72 8.33 24.89
C ALA A 684 28.20 8.54 24.91
N ALA A 685 27.52 8.32 23.78
CA ALA A 685 26.07 8.42 23.68
C ALA A 685 25.34 7.37 24.54
N LEU A 686 25.91 6.17 24.69
CA LEU A 686 25.38 5.16 25.62
C LEU A 686 25.70 5.47 27.10
N GLY A 687 26.68 6.36 27.35
CA GLY A 687 26.88 7.07 28.61
C GLY A 687 27.16 6.23 29.87
N ALA A 688 27.33 6.92 30.99
CA ALA A 688 27.41 6.31 32.32
C ALA A 688 26.11 5.62 32.80
N PRO A 689 24.89 6.13 32.49
CA PRO A 689 23.65 5.54 33.00
C PRO A 689 23.47 4.07 32.59
N LEU A 690 23.81 3.71 31.35
CA LEU A 690 23.75 2.32 30.91
C LEU A 690 24.89 1.49 31.49
N ARG A 691 26.12 2.04 31.60
CA ARG A 691 27.23 1.30 32.23
C ARG A 691 26.90 0.86 33.66
N GLN A 692 26.30 1.73 34.45
CA GLN A 692 25.88 1.40 35.82
C GLN A 692 24.69 0.43 35.83
N ALA A 693 23.68 0.63 34.96
CA ALA A 693 22.51 -0.24 34.91
C ALA A 693 22.83 -1.66 34.41
N LEU A 694 23.91 -1.83 33.63
CA LEU A 694 24.29 -3.10 33.00
C LEU A 694 25.47 -3.79 33.69
N SER A 695 25.98 -3.27 34.82
CA SER A 695 27.20 -3.79 35.46
C SER A 695 27.06 -5.22 35.99
N GLY A 696 25.86 -5.62 36.43
CA GLY A 696 25.58 -6.95 36.99
C GLY A 696 25.11 -8.01 35.99
N ALA A 697 24.76 -7.62 34.76
CA ALA A 697 24.27 -8.58 33.77
C ALA A 697 25.43 -9.34 33.10
N ARG A 698 25.23 -10.62 32.79
CA ARG A 698 26.18 -11.44 32.04
C ARG A 698 26.22 -11.02 30.57
N GLY A 699 25.05 -10.95 29.94
CA GLY A 699 24.89 -10.60 28.52
C GLY A 699 23.89 -9.46 28.30
N ILE A 700 23.78 -8.99 27.07
CA ILE A 700 22.86 -7.93 26.67
C ILE A 700 22.01 -8.37 25.48
N VAL A 701 20.71 -8.11 25.54
CA VAL A 701 19.81 -8.11 24.38
C VAL A 701 19.59 -6.66 23.97
N LEU A 702 20.03 -6.29 22.77
CA LEU A 702 19.93 -4.94 22.27
C LEU A 702 18.88 -4.84 21.18
N ILE A 703 17.97 -3.86 21.32
CA ILE A 703 16.95 -3.55 20.33
C ILE A 703 17.25 -2.15 19.79
N PRO A 704 17.98 -2.04 18.66
CA PRO A 704 18.38 -0.75 18.09
C PRO A 704 17.16 -0.04 17.47
N THR A 705 17.31 1.23 17.09
CA THR A 705 16.29 1.96 16.34
C THR A 705 16.91 2.62 15.12
N MET A 706 16.19 2.60 14.00
CA MET A 706 16.56 3.30 12.77
C MET A 706 18.03 3.04 12.37
N GLY A 707 18.80 4.09 12.08
CA GLY A 707 20.19 3.99 11.60
C GLY A 707 21.17 3.33 12.56
N LEU A 708 20.80 3.13 13.83
CA LEU A 708 21.63 2.42 14.80
C LEU A 708 21.60 0.90 14.60
N SER A 709 20.71 0.38 13.76
CA SER A 709 20.66 -1.04 13.38
C SER A 709 21.90 -1.48 12.60
N ALA A 710 22.65 -0.53 12.01
CA ALA A 710 23.87 -0.78 11.25
C ALA A 710 25.15 -0.73 12.11
N VAL A 711 25.06 -0.62 13.44
CA VAL A 711 26.22 -0.55 14.33
C VAL A 711 26.72 -1.96 14.67
N PRO A 712 28.01 -2.28 14.44
CA PRO A 712 28.63 -3.51 14.94
C PRO A 712 28.92 -3.37 16.44
N TRP A 713 27.90 -3.55 17.25
CA TRP A 713 27.90 -3.25 18.69
C TRP A 713 29.01 -3.94 19.50
N GLY A 714 29.49 -5.11 19.06
CA GLY A 714 30.62 -5.80 19.69
C GLY A 714 31.96 -5.06 19.60
N LEU A 715 32.07 -4.05 18.72
CA LEU A 715 33.26 -3.19 18.64
C LEU A 715 33.27 -2.06 19.69
N LEU A 716 32.15 -1.79 20.37
CA LEU A 716 32.12 -0.74 21.39
C LEU A 716 32.92 -1.18 22.62
N PRO A 717 33.82 -0.34 23.15
CA PRO A 717 34.71 -0.72 24.25
C PRO A 717 34.02 -1.31 25.49
N GLY A 718 32.80 -0.85 25.82
CA GLY A 718 32.04 -1.36 26.96
C GLY A 718 31.21 -2.62 26.71
N LEU A 719 31.14 -3.09 25.45
CA LEU A 719 30.38 -4.28 25.04
C LEU A 719 31.29 -5.38 24.45
N ARG A 720 32.55 -5.06 24.17
CA ARG A 720 33.50 -5.99 23.59
C ARG A 720 33.76 -7.18 24.52
N GLY A 721 33.78 -8.38 23.95
CA GLY A 721 33.94 -9.63 24.71
C GLY A 721 32.72 -10.02 25.56
N ARG A 722 31.64 -9.25 25.50
CA ARG A 722 30.40 -9.53 26.25
C ARG A 722 29.36 -10.18 25.35
N PRO A 723 28.64 -11.23 25.81
CA PRO A 723 27.56 -11.85 25.04
C PRO A 723 26.50 -10.82 24.66
N LEU A 724 26.22 -10.71 23.36
CA LEU A 724 25.30 -9.72 22.81
C LEU A 724 24.39 -10.36 21.76
N ALA A 725 23.09 -10.24 21.96
CA ALA A 725 22.06 -10.57 20.97
C ALA A 725 21.39 -9.28 20.49
N VAL A 726 21.16 -9.13 19.18
CA VAL A 726 20.48 -7.99 18.57
C VAL A 726 19.14 -8.44 18.01
N ALA A 727 18.06 -7.80 18.42
CA ALA A 727 16.72 -8.19 17.96
C ALA A 727 15.93 -6.99 17.42
N PRO A 728 14.97 -7.19 16.49
CA PRO A 728 14.09 -6.13 16.01
C PRO A 728 13.13 -5.59 17.08
N SER A 729 12.72 -6.46 18.02
CA SER A 729 11.85 -6.14 19.16
C SER A 729 11.99 -7.17 20.27
N ALA A 730 11.44 -6.87 21.45
CA ALA A 730 11.45 -7.79 22.58
C ALA A 730 10.54 -9.00 22.32
N LEU A 731 9.45 -8.78 21.60
CA LEU A 731 8.59 -9.86 21.11
C LEU A 731 9.36 -10.83 20.21
N VAL A 732 10.10 -10.31 19.22
CA VAL A 732 10.84 -11.17 18.28
C VAL A 732 11.94 -11.94 19.01
N TRP A 733 12.68 -11.30 19.91
CA TRP A 733 13.67 -11.97 20.75
C TRP A 733 13.03 -13.11 21.57
N LEU A 734 11.93 -12.84 22.28
CA LEU A 734 11.28 -13.85 23.12
C LEU A 734 10.72 -15.01 22.30
N ALA A 735 10.13 -14.73 21.13
CA ALA A 735 9.65 -15.75 20.22
C ALA A 735 10.80 -16.62 19.69
N ALA A 736 11.91 -16.01 19.26
CA ALA A 736 13.09 -16.71 18.80
C ALA A 736 13.73 -17.56 19.92
N ARG A 737 13.85 -17.03 21.14
CA ARG A 737 14.36 -17.77 22.32
C ARG A 737 13.51 -19.00 22.62
N ARG A 738 12.18 -18.89 22.52
CA ARG A 738 11.27 -20.02 22.76
C ARG A 738 11.28 -21.05 21.64
N ALA A 739 11.55 -20.62 20.41
CA ALA A 739 11.64 -21.49 19.24
C ALA A 739 13.05 -22.08 19.05
N ALA A 740 14.06 -21.58 19.75
CA ALA A 740 15.44 -22.05 19.63
C ALA A 740 15.55 -23.52 20.05
N GLU A 741 15.88 -24.37 19.07
CA GLU A 741 16.19 -25.77 19.32
C GLU A 741 17.66 -25.92 19.75
N PRO A 742 17.99 -26.89 20.63
CA PRO A 742 19.37 -27.17 20.98
C PRO A 742 20.23 -27.52 19.76
N PHE A 743 21.45 -26.99 19.71
CA PHE A 743 22.40 -27.30 18.64
C PHE A 743 22.70 -28.81 18.57
N VAL A 744 22.51 -29.42 17.40
CA VAL A 744 22.83 -30.82 17.15
C VAL A 744 24.33 -30.99 17.00
N ARG A 745 24.99 -31.42 18.08
CA ARG A 745 26.45 -31.38 18.24
C ARG A 745 27.26 -32.23 17.26
N ASP A 746 26.69 -33.30 16.73
CA ASP A 746 27.40 -34.17 15.79
C ASP A 746 27.36 -33.65 14.34
N GLY A 747 26.62 -32.56 14.09
CA GLY A 747 26.49 -31.91 12.81
C GLY A 747 25.58 -32.63 11.81
N SER A 748 24.81 -33.66 12.22
CA SER A 748 24.01 -34.46 11.28
C SER A 748 22.88 -33.70 10.59
N SER A 749 22.53 -32.52 11.11
CA SER A 749 21.53 -31.60 10.54
C SER A 749 22.15 -30.21 10.28
N SER A 750 23.44 -30.20 9.93
CA SER A 750 24.20 -28.99 9.61
C SER A 750 24.54 -28.94 8.12
N VAL A 751 24.46 -27.75 7.54
CA VAL A 751 24.85 -27.49 6.15
C VAL A 751 26.00 -26.50 6.11
N LEU A 752 27.03 -26.79 5.32
CA LEU A 752 28.19 -25.93 5.10
C LEU A 752 28.32 -25.62 3.62
N VAL A 753 28.30 -24.36 3.23
CA VAL A 753 28.28 -23.93 1.83
C VAL A 753 29.45 -22.98 1.54
N ALA A 754 30.28 -23.32 0.55
CA ALA A 754 31.30 -22.44 -0.01
C ALA A 754 30.80 -21.85 -1.34
N GLY A 755 30.80 -20.52 -1.44
CA GLY A 755 30.56 -19.82 -2.71
C GLY A 755 31.78 -19.87 -3.65
N PRO A 756 31.59 -19.57 -4.95
CA PRO A 756 32.65 -19.61 -5.95
C PRO A 756 33.65 -18.46 -5.79
N ASP A 757 34.77 -18.54 -6.51
CA ASP A 757 35.78 -17.49 -6.67
C ASP A 757 36.40 -16.92 -5.37
N LEU A 758 36.27 -17.68 -4.28
CA LEU A 758 36.78 -17.35 -2.95
C LEU A 758 37.63 -18.48 -2.38
N GLU A 759 38.95 -18.41 -2.58
CA GLU A 759 39.89 -19.40 -2.02
C GLU A 759 39.76 -19.52 -0.49
N HIS A 760 39.44 -18.42 0.21
CA HIS A 760 39.23 -18.46 1.66
C HIS A 760 37.93 -19.17 2.06
N ALA A 761 36.87 -19.11 1.25
CA ALA A 761 35.62 -19.80 1.55
C ALA A 761 35.80 -21.31 1.58
N GLU A 762 36.52 -21.84 0.58
CA GLU A 762 36.87 -23.26 0.50
C GLU A 762 37.70 -23.73 1.70
N ARG A 763 38.68 -22.92 2.15
CA ARG A 763 39.49 -23.21 3.35
C ARG A 763 38.66 -23.16 4.63
N GLU A 764 37.79 -22.16 4.76
CA GLU A 764 36.90 -22.00 5.92
C GLU A 764 35.97 -23.21 6.05
N ILE A 765 35.25 -23.57 4.98
CA ILE A 765 34.35 -24.74 4.98
C ILE A 765 35.10 -26.04 5.27
N GLN A 766 36.31 -26.22 4.74
CA GLN A 766 37.13 -27.40 5.04
C GLN A 766 37.48 -27.50 6.54
N ARG A 767 37.83 -26.38 7.19
CA ARG A 767 38.09 -26.34 8.62
C ARG A 767 36.83 -26.60 9.44
N LEU A 768 35.69 -26.05 9.02
CA LEU A 768 34.41 -26.26 9.68
C LEU A 768 33.92 -27.71 9.56
N GLY A 769 34.19 -28.39 8.43
CA GLY A 769 33.91 -29.81 8.26
C GLY A 769 34.67 -30.70 9.26
N ALA A 770 35.84 -30.28 9.74
CA ALA A 770 36.54 -30.99 10.81
C ALA A 770 35.90 -30.79 12.20
N VAL A 771 35.19 -29.67 12.41
CA VAL A 771 34.41 -29.42 13.63
C VAL A 771 33.05 -30.13 13.57
N HIS A 772 32.44 -30.20 12.38
CA HIS A 772 31.12 -30.79 12.13
C HIS A 772 31.22 -31.94 11.12
N PRO A 773 31.74 -33.12 11.53
CA PRO A 773 32.10 -34.19 10.59
C PRO A 773 30.93 -34.83 9.86
N LYS A 774 29.69 -34.71 10.37
CA LYS A 774 28.47 -35.20 9.70
C LYS A 774 27.73 -34.12 8.91
N ALA A 775 28.26 -32.90 8.83
CA ALA A 775 27.60 -31.82 8.11
C ALA A 775 27.60 -32.08 6.60
N ARG A 776 26.46 -31.78 5.96
CA ARG A 776 26.36 -31.78 4.51
C ARG A 776 27.14 -30.59 3.96
N THR A 777 28.20 -30.87 3.22
CA THR A 777 29.11 -29.85 2.70
C THR A 777 28.90 -29.68 1.19
N LEU A 778 28.64 -28.46 0.75
CA LEU A 778 28.46 -28.10 -0.66
C LEU A 778 29.58 -27.14 -1.08
N ARG A 779 30.41 -27.55 -2.04
CA ARG A 779 31.63 -26.85 -2.47
C ARG A 779 31.80 -26.94 -3.99
N GLY A 780 32.56 -26.02 -4.57
CA GLY A 780 32.77 -25.98 -6.03
C GLY A 780 31.46 -26.08 -6.81
N GLU A 781 31.44 -26.91 -7.86
CA GLU A 781 30.27 -27.10 -8.73
C GLU A 781 29.03 -27.68 -8.02
N GLN A 782 29.17 -28.25 -6.82
CA GLN A 782 28.04 -28.80 -6.05
C GLN A 782 27.28 -27.73 -5.25
N ALA A 783 27.90 -26.57 -5.02
CA ALA A 783 27.28 -25.45 -4.31
C ALA A 783 26.31 -24.68 -5.22
N THR A 784 25.30 -25.37 -5.73
CA THR A 784 24.24 -24.77 -6.56
C THR A 784 23.09 -24.24 -5.69
N VAL A 785 22.30 -23.31 -6.23
CA VAL A 785 21.11 -22.77 -5.56
C VAL A 785 20.13 -23.89 -5.20
N SER A 786 19.84 -24.80 -6.14
CA SER A 786 18.89 -25.89 -5.91
C SER A 786 19.39 -26.88 -4.85
N ALA A 787 20.65 -27.33 -4.92
CA ALA A 787 21.23 -28.24 -3.93
C ALA A 787 21.28 -27.59 -2.54
N THR A 788 21.58 -26.29 -2.48
CA THR A 788 21.61 -25.51 -1.26
C THR A 788 20.23 -25.41 -0.63
N LEU A 789 19.21 -24.96 -1.36
CA LEU A 789 17.84 -24.88 -0.85
C LEU A 789 17.32 -26.22 -0.33
N SER A 790 17.58 -27.31 -1.08
CA SER A 790 17.22 -28.67 -0.65
C SER A 790 17.94 -29.11 0.62
N ALA A 791 19.19 -28.68 0.82
CA ALA A 791 19.94 -29.00 2.03
C ALA A 791 19.49 -28.17 3.24
N LEU A 792 19.09 -26.91 3.03
CA LEU A 792 18.65 -26.01 4.09
C LEU A 792 17.29 -26.40 4.68
N ASP A 793 16.40 -26.98 3.88
CA ASP A 793 15.03 -27.25 4.32
C ASP A 793 14.99 -28.30 5.43
N GLY A 794 14.59 -27.87 6.63
CA GLY A 794 14.59 -28.68 7.84
C GLY A 794 15.95 -28.86 8.52
N ALA A 795 17.03 -28.22 8.03
CA ALA A 795 18.31 -28.23 8.72
C ALA A 795 18.20 -27.52 10.09
N SER A 796 18.99 -27.93 11.06
CA SER A 796 19.08 -27.23 12.35
C SER A 796 20.04 -26.03 12.28
N PHE A 797 21.05 -26.14 11.43
CA PHE A 797 22.15 -25.19 11.32
C PHE A 797 22.63 -25.03 9.88
N ALA A 798 23.00 -23.82 9.46
CA ALA A 798 23.65 -23.56 8.18
C ALA A 798 24.79 -22.54 8.30
N HIS A 799 25.88 -22.75 7.58
CA HIS A 799 26.97 -21.78 7.42
C HIS A 799 27.23 -21.51 5.94
N PHE A 800 27.33 -20.23 5.60
CA PHE A 800 27.70 -19.74 4.28
C PHE A 800 29.01 -18.99 4.36
N ALA A 801 30.01 -19.44 3.61
CA ALA A 801 31.20 -18.66 3.29
C ALA A 801 31.13 -18.29 1.81
N ALA A 802 30.69 -17.08 1.48
CA ALA A 802 30.40 -16.67 0.10
C ALA A 802 30.47 -15.14 -0.05
N HIS A 803 30.49 -14.66 -1.29
CA HIS A 803 30.21 -13.25 -1.55
C HIS A 803 28.75 -12.96 -1.23
N GLY A 804 28.53 -11.85 -0.52
CA GLY A 804 27.21 -11.36 -0.18
C GLY A 804 27.02 -9.94 -0.72
N HIS A 805 25.81 -9.65 -1.19
CA HIS A 805 25.44 -8.33 -1.70
C HIS A 805 24.11 -7.90 -1.12
N HIS A 806 24.06 -6.69 -0.58
CA HIS A 806 22.82 -6.09 -0.07
C HIS A 806 22.21 -5.12 -1.09
N GLU A 807 20.99 -5.42 -1.53
CA GLU A 807 20.24 -4.59 -2.45
C GLU A 807 19.31 -3.65 -1.68
N ARG A 808 19.63 -2.36 -1.63
CA ARG A 808 18.86 -1.38 -0.85
C ARG A 808 17.49 -1.07 -1.45
N GLU A 809 17.41 -1.05 -2.78
CA GLU A 809 16.17 -0.74 -3.50
C GLU A 809 15.22 -1.96 -3.51
N ASN A 810 15.79 -3.17 -3.55
CA ASN A 810 15.09 -4.44 -3.72
C ASN A 810 15.63 -5.48 -2.74
N VAL A 811 15.41 -5.26 -1.44
CA VAL A 811 15.95 -6.04 -0.32
C VAL A 811 15.77 -7.55 -0.39
N LEU A 812 14.66 -8.04 -0.97
CA LEU A 812 14.42 -9.47 -1.21
C LEU A 812 15.37 -10.09 -2.24
N PHE A 813 16.08 -9.27 -3.02
CA PHE A 813 17.08 -9.70 -3.99
C PHE A 813 18.51 -9.48 -3.48
N SER A 814 18.67 -9.10 -2.21
CA SER A 814 19.94 -9.30 -1.51
C SER A 814 20.33 -10.78 -1.64
N ARG A 815 21.60 -11.06 -1.90
CA ARG A 815 22.02 -12.34 -2.46
C ARG A 815 23.36 -12.84 -1.92
N LEU A 816 23.53 -14.15 -2.00
CA LEU A 816 24.78 -14.89 -1.81
C LEU A 816 25.18 -15.54 -3.13
N ASP A 817 26.43 -15.36 -3.56
CA ASP A 817 26.91 -15.93 -4.82
C ASP A 817 27.19 -17.44 -4.65
N LEU A 818 26.60 -18.25 -5.53
CA LEU A 818 26.75 -19.71 -5.60
C LEU A 818 27.19 -20.13 -7.01
N ALA A 819 27.51 -21.42 -7.20
CA ALA A 819 28.20 -21.93 -8.39
C ALA A 819 27.40 -21.74 -9.71
N ASP A 820 26.07 -21.84 -9.65
CA ASP A 820 25.14 -21.70 -10.78
C ASP A 820 24.40 -20.34 -10.79
N GLY A 821 24.83 -19.40 -9.95
CA GLY A 821 24.24 -18.06 -9.84
C GLY A 821 23.87 -17.69 -8.41
N PRO A 822 23.21 -16.54 -8.20
CA PRO A 822 22.92 -16.05 -6.86
C PRO A 822 21.74 -16.76 -6.17
N LEU A 823 21.92 -17.08 -4.87
CA LEU A 823 20.85 -17.39 -3.93
C LEU A 823 20.30 -16.09 -3.34
N MET A 824 19.05 -15.75 -3.62
CA MET A 824 18.42 -14.50 -3.17
C MET A 824 17.62 -14.72 -1.87
N ALA A 825 17.42 -13.66 -1.08
CA ALA A 825 16.53 -13.74 0.09
C ALA A 825 15.09 -14.14 -0.29
N HIS A 826 14.66 -13.82 -1.52
CA HIS A 826 13.39 -14.28 -2.11
C HIS A 826 13.30 -15.81 -2.15
N ASP A 827 14.39 -16.51 -2.45
CA ASP A 827 14.41 -17.97 -2.57
C ASP A 827 14.15 -18.68 -1.25
N LEU A 828 14.53 -18.05 -0.13
CA LEU A 828 14.33 -18.61 1.21
C LEU A 828 12.85 -18.78 1.55
N GLN A 829 11.96 -18.00 0.91
CA GLN A 829 10.51 -18.12 1.08
C GLN A 829 9.95 -19.44 0.55
N ARG A 830 10.75 -20.21 -0.20
CA ARG A 830 10.40 -21.54 -0.70
C ARG A 830 10.67 -22.66 0.30
N LEU A 831 11.39 -22.38 1.39
CA LEU A 831 11.69 -23.37 2.43
C LEU A 831 10.44 -23.63 3.27
N ASP A 832 10.14 -24.90 3.54
CA ASP A 832 9.08 -25.25 4.50
C ASP A 832 9.52 -24.97 5.93
N ARG A 833 10.79 -25.27 6.23
CA ARG A 833 11.43 -24.98 7.51
C ARG A 833 12.81 -24.40 7.27
N THR A 834 12.97 -23.10 7.55
CA THR A 834 14.31 -22.49 7.55
C THR A 834 15.18 -23.03 8.69
N PRO A 835 16.51 -23.03 8.55
CA PRO A 835 17.38 -23.43 9.63
C PRO A 835 17.14 -22.63 10.91
N GLY A 836 17.21 -23.29 12.06
CA GLY A 836 17.06 -22.62 13.36
C GLY A 836 18.20 -21.64 13.65
N HIS A 837 19.38 -21.91 13.08
CA HIS A 837 20.57 -21.10 13.25
C HIS A 837 21.34 -20.98 11.92
N VAL A 838 21.61 -19.75 11.47
CA VAL A 838 22.36 -19.47 10.24
C VAL A 838 23.57 -18.59 10.51
N VAL A 839 24.72 -18.92 9.93
CA VAL A 839 25.92 -18.08 9.90
C VAL A 839 26.17 -17.62 8.48
N LEU A 840 26.27 -16.30 8.30
CA LEU A 840 26.57 -15.61 7.05
C LEU A 840 27.98 -15.01 7.16
N SER A 841 29.00 -15.81 6.84
CA SER A 841 30.37 -15.35 6.59
C SER A 841 30.45 -14.75 5.18
N ALA A 842 29.67 -13.69 4.97
CA ALA A 842 29.49 -13.03 3.70
C ALA A 842 29.40 -11.52 3.90
N CYS A 843 30.06 -10.77 3.00
CA CYS A 843 30.06 -9.31 3.07
C CYS A 843 28.65 -8.73 2.87
N ASP A 844 28.39 -7.57 3.48
CA ASP A 844 27.23 -6.69 3.26
C ASP A 844 25.81 -7.25 3.54
N VAL A 845 25.58 -8.56 3.58
CA VAL A 845 24.24 -9.18 3.78
C VAL A 845 23.65 -8.97 5.17
N GLY A 846 24.45 -8.54 6.15
CA GLY A 846 23.94 -8.10 7.45
C GLY A 846 23.37 -6.68 7.44
N GLN A 847 23.63 -5.87 6.41
CA GLN A 847 23.01 -4.55 6.28
C GLN A 847 21.49 -4.68 6.13
N ALA A 848 20.77 -3.66 6.59
CA ALA A 848 19.32 -3.61 6.53
C ALA A 848 18.81 -2.22 6.13
N VAL A 849 17.70 -2.19 5.43
CA VAL A 849 16.85 -1.02 5.24
C VAL A 849 15.84 -0.99 6.38
N VAL A 850 15.70 0.16 7.03
CA VAL A 850 14.74 0.36 8.12
C VAL A 850 13.60 1.26 7.64
N ARG A 851 12.39 0.70 7.55
CA ARG A 851 11.17 1.43 7.20
C ARG A 851 10.51 2.03 8.46
N ALA A 852 9.46 2.82 8.26
CA ALA A 852 8.66 3.37 9.35
C ALA A 852 8.27 2.28 10.35
N GLY A 853 8.27 2.59 11.65
CA GLY A 853 8.00 1.60 12.69
C GLY A 853 9.15 0.62 12.94
N ASP A 854 10.41 0.98 12.66
CA ASP A 854 11.58 0.10 12.79
C ASP A 854 11.38 -1.27 12.10
N GLU A 855 10.67 -1.28 10.97
CA GLU A 855 10.48 -2.51 10.18
C GLU A 855 11.78 -2.77 9.41
N LEU A 856 12.47 -3.86 9.76
CA LEU A 856 13.74 -4.24 9.16
C LEU A 856 13.53 -5.06 7.90
N LEU A 857 14.32 -4.78 6.87
CA LEU A 857 14.38 -5.53 5.61
C LEU A 857 15.84 -5.74 5.20
N GLY A 858 16.16 -6.95 4.74
CA GLY A 858 17.50 -7.39 4.37
C GLY A 858 17.58 -8.91 4.42
N PHE A 859 18.73 -9.49 4.05
CA PHE A 859 18.88 -10.95 4.00
C PHE A 859 18.73 -11.58 5.40
N THR A 860 19.43 -11.02 6.41
CA THR A 860 19.28 -11.42 7.81
C THR A 860 17.85 -11.27 8.31
N ALA A 861 17.17 -10.16 7.97
CA ALA A 861 15.79 -9.96 8.38
C ALA A 861 14.86 -11.00 7.75
N ALA A 862 15.06 -11.36 6.46
CA ALA A 862 14.26 -12.36 5.77
C ALA A 862 14.34 -13.73 6.46
N LEU A 863 15.53 -14.19 6.88
CA LEU A 863 15.70 -15.40 7.69
C LEU A 863 14.90 -15.34 8.99
N LEU A 864 14.98 -14.21 9.72
CA LEU A 864 14.24 -14.02 10.96
C LEU A 864 12.70 -14.02 10.74
N TYR A 865 12.19 -13.42 9.65
CA TYR A 865 10.77 -13.47 9.30
C TYR A 865 10.27 -14.89 9.00
N LEU A 866 11.14 -15.72 8.42
CA LEU A 866 10.83 -17.08 8.04
C LEU A 866 10.98 -18.09 9.20
N GLY A 867 11.50 -17.64 10.35
CA GLY A 867 11.53 -18.41 11.58
C GLY A 867 12.91 -18.90 12.01
N THR A 868 13.99 -18.46 11.35
CA THR A 868 15.35 -18.65 11.89
C THR A 868 15.46 -17.95 13.24
N SER A 869 15.83 -18.69 14.29
CA SER A 869 15.93 -18.14 15.65
C SER A 869 17.18 -17.30 15.87
N THR A 870 18.29 -17.68 15.24
CA THR A 870 19.57 -16.95 15.37
C THR A 870 20.28 -16.81 14.02
N VAL A 871 20.75 -15.61 13.72
CA VAL A 871 21.59 -15.35 12.54
C VAL A 871 22.87 -14.66 12.96
N ILE A 872 24.03 -15.21 12.63
CA ILE A 872 25.31 -14.50 12.74
C ILE A 872 25.62 -13.88 11.38
N SER A 873 25.81 -12.56 11.32
CA SER A 873 26.12 -11.88 10.05
C SER A 873 27.01 -10.66 10.27
N SER A 874 27.88 -10.35 9.32
CA SER A 874 28.65 -9.10 9.36
C SER A 874 27.84 -7.92 8.83
N LEU A 875 27.97 -6.76 9.46
CA LEU A 875 27.32 -5.51 9.03
C LEU A 875 28.15 -4.74 7.98
N THR A 876 29.43 -5.05 7.89
CA THR A 876 30.40 -4.44 6.99
C THR A 876 31.32 -5.53 6.44
N ARG A 877 32.11 -5.21 5.42
CA ARG A 877 33.16 -6.10 4.92
C ARG A 877 34.13 -6.48 6.05
N VAL A 878 34.48 -7.77 6.10
CA VAL A 878 35.43 -8.35 7.06
C VAL A 878 36.64 -8.87 6.28
N PRO A 879 37.89 -8.61 6.73
CA PRO A 879 39.05 -9.21 6.10
C PRO A 879 39.01 -10.75 6.17
N ASP A 880 39.31 -11.43 5.05
CA ASP A 880 39.21 -12.88 4.89
C ASP A 880 39.87 -13.68 6.04
N ALA A 881 41.07 -13.28 6.45
CA ALA A 881 41.81 -13.95 7.53
C ALA A 881 41.18 -13.77 8.92
N VAL A 882 40.44 -12.67 9.14
CA VAL A 882 39.69 -12.42 10.37
C VAL A 882 38.43 -13.28 10.36
N ALA A 883 37.69 -13.30 9.25
CA ALA A 883 36.49 -14.13 9.10
C ALA A 883 36.80 -15.62 9.37
N GLU A 884 37.83 -16.17 8.73
CA GLU A 884 38.22 -17.57 8.90
C GLU A 884 38.58 -17.91 10.36
N ARG A 885 39.33 -17.04 11.06
CA ARG A 885 39.70 -17.23 12.47
C ARG A 885 38.49 -17.17 13.39
N VAL A 886 37.70 -16.11 13.28
CA VAL A 886 36.53 -15.87 14.15
C VAL A 886 35.49 -16.96 13.93
N MET A 887 35.16 -17.32 12.69
CA MET A 887 34.19 -18.37 12.40
C MET A 887 34.65 -19.75 12.88
N THR A 888 35.94 -20.08 12.71
CA THR A 888 36.46 -21.34 13.26
C THR A 888 36.35 -21.39 14.79
N ALA A 889 36.70 -20.30 15.48
CA ALA A 889 36.60 -20.22 16.94
C ALA A 889 35.13 -20.27 17.41
N TYR A 890 34.25 -19.56 16.70
CA TYR A 890 32.82 -19.53 16.93
C TYR A 890 32.20 -20.94 16.86
N HIS A 891 32.45 -21.67 15.76
CA HIS A 891 31.92 -23.02 15.58
C HIS A 891 32.42 -24.01 16.63
N ARG A 892 33.68 -23.88 17.07
CA ARG A 892 34.21 -24.69 18.19
C ARG A 892 33.45 -24.39 19.49
N GLY A 893 33.19 -23.12 19.78
CA GLY A 893 32.39 -22.72 20.94
C GLY A 893 30.99 -23.32 20.92
N VAL A 894 30.28 -23.18 19.78
CA VAL A 894 28.92 -23.74 19.61
C VAL A 894 28.92 -25.27 19.69
N ALA A 895 29.91 -25.95 19.09
CA ALA A 895 30.03 -27.41 19.19
C ALA A 895 30.28 -27.89 20.63
N LEU A 896 30.96 -27.08 21.46
CA LEU A 896 31.15 -27.32 22.89
C LEU A 896 29.92 -26.97 23.75
N GLY A 897 28.86 -26.43 23.14
CA GLY A 897 27.60 -26.10 23.80
C GLY A 897 27.48 -24.66 24.31
N ALA A 898 28.38 -23.74 23.90
CA ALA A 898 28.18 -22.32 24.14
C ALA A 898 26.98 -21.79 23.34
N SER A 899 26.26 -20.81 23.90
CA SER A 899 25.24 -20.08 23.13
C SER A 899 25.90 -19.32 21.97
N PRO A 900 25.17 -19.04 20.87
CA PRO A 900 25.68 -18.22 19.78
C PRO A 900 26.28 -16.88 20.22
N ALA A 901 25.66 -16.16 21.16
CA ALA A 901 26.13 -14.89 21.68
C ALA A 901 27.41 -15.06 22.50
N ASP A 902 27.51 -16.13 23.30
CA ASP A 902 28.71 -16.46 24.07
C ASP A 902 29.88 -16.84 23.14
N ALA A 903 29.62 -17.70 22.17
CA ALA A 903 30.61 -18.16 21.20
C ALA A 903 31.13 -16.99 20.36
N LEU A 904 30.27 -16.08 19.93
CA LEU A 904 30.68 -14.92 19.14
C LEU A 904 31.47 -13.91 19.98
N ALA A 905 31.05 -13.67 21.23
CA ALA A 905 31.76 -12.78 22.14
C ALA A 905 33.19 -13.27 22.41
N ALA A 906 33.36 -14.57 22.68
CA ALA A 906 34.67 -15.18 22.88
C ALA A 906 35.50 -15.21 21.58
N ALA A 907 34.89 -15.53 20.44
CA ALA A 907 35.59 -15.60 19.16
C ALA A 907 36.06 -14.22 18.64
N GLY A 908 35.32 -13.15 18.94
CA GLY A 908 35.68 -11.77 18.61
C GLY A 908 36.60 -11.10 19.62
N GLU A 909 36.88 -11.73 20.76
CA GLU A 909 37.77 -11.19 21.78
C GLU A 909 39.19 -11.03 21.20
N GLY A 910 39.75 -9.82 21.29
CA GLY A 910 41.05 -9.50 20.69
C GLY A 910 41.05 -9.16 19.19
N GLU A 911 39.92 -9.31 18.46
CA GLU A 911 39.85 -9.02 17.01
C GLU A 911 39.19 -7.65 16.72
N PRO A 912 39.96 -6.56 16.49
CA PRO A 912 39.42 -5.20 16.37
C PRO A 912 38.57 -4.96 15.13
N ALA A 913 38.63 -5.85 14.14
CA ALA A 913 37.86 -5.79 12.90
C ALA A 913 36.69 -6.79 12.87
N CYS A 914 36.32 -7.41 14.00
CA CYS A 914 35.19 -8.33 14.06
C CYS A 914 33.86 -7.57 14.03
N THR A 915 33.23 -7.50 12.86
CA THR A 915 31.96 -6.79 12.65
C THR A 915 30.75 -7.72 12.57
N PHE A 916 30.95 -9.00 12.91
CA PHE A 916 29.88 -9.98 13.07
C PHE A 916 28.99 -9.63 14.26
N VAL A 917 27.69 -9.77 14.04
CA VAL A 917 26.64 -9.53 15.03
C VAL A 917 25.77 -10.77 15.14
N CYS A 918 25.41 -11.13 16.37
CA CYS A 918 24.43 -12.17 16.64
C CYS A 918 23.03 -11.55 16.66
N PHE A 919 22.21 -11.89 15.68
CA PHE A 919 20.82 -11.46 15.56
C PHE A 919 19.87 -12.55 16.05
N GLY A 920 18.75 -12.16 16.67
CA GLY A 920 17.71 -13.09 17.10
C GLY A 920 17.84 -13.47 18.58
N ALA A 921 17.74 -14.77 18.90
CA ALA A 921 17.66 -15.28 20.27
C ALA A 921 18.94 -15.05 21.10
N GLY A 922 20.10 -15.10 20.45
CA GLY A 922 21.38 -15.15 21.14
C GLY A 922 21.84 -16.57 21.42
#